data_AF-A0A2H5EW97-F1
#
_entry.id   AF-A0A2H5EW97-F1
#
_cell.length_a   1.000
_cell.length_b   1.000
_cell.length_c   1.000
_cell.angle_alpha   90.00
_cell.angle_beta   90.00
_cell.angle_gamma   90.00
#
_symmetry.space_group_name_H-M   'P 1'
#
loop_
_entity.id
_entity.type
_entity.pdbx_description
1 polymer ?
#
loop_
_entity_poly.entity_id
_entity_poly.type
_entity_poly.pdbx_seq_one_letter_code
_entity_poly.pdbx_strand_id
1 'polypeptide(L)'
;MNQQDMGAGTAAGTHSGTRMAGLSARYYALPWTFVSLDEIDFDAVPTATGMVDSLNYRRHDGPFWTGGPRDRFAAIYEGNLNIRTGGTYTFYLTSDDGSALYIDGKRVIDHDGLHWTTRQIVRLDLSAGNHTIEVRYFEAAGTQSLALEWRGPDSNNRIEVIDADNLSHIHGGDHGGETGGETGGETGGEHGGETGGETGGEHGGEHGGETGGETGGETGGETGGETGGETGGETGGETGGETGGEHGGEHGGETGGETGGETGGETGGETGGETGGETGGEHGGEHGGETGGGVTPPMTPAEVEAFVRAVKSLPEAHAHSDDAGMAADHQALLRLVPRAEATHIAISDGDWFDASTWYQGRIPGADAKVLIPDGISVTYNGESNVSLFTVRVDGELSFATDTDTRMVVDTLVVSPMGRLEIGTEGQPVEADVRTEILIANNGDIDTSWDPRLLSRGVISHGEVEIHGAEKEAFVKVASAPMAGQQVITLAETPDGWRVGDTIVVSGTHKQGWAWDNDLRDVVYHESQDEEVTITAINGNRITIDEPLRYNHDTPRADLAAYVANMTRNVTIASEDGEATAVNQRGHVMFMHSDNVDVRYAAFDDLGRTDKSRPAWNVDDLSSVTPESNIQGRYSLHFHKTGVEDLDNPAMAVGNAVSGSPGWGFVHHSSNANFIDNVAFDVFGAAFAAEDGDETGIWQGNMAIRSEGVGWGEWSVKNQSDLPRHDNGRTGDGFFFAGRLVEAAENVAVNTTHGYVWMHRSADANPTGSTLDHPEIAYGKDNVTPDVPPIQGFRDNEAFGTDVGLIVVKAGAEQGSDVRTVLDGFLNWETKQGADISYTSHYTLKDFDLVGTETGGFFTADAGIRLGTNAFDMVMNGATLSGFATGIDMPFSYTYAQTDRGVGFILIDVDMNDVRQSYVGYNSARHTILDSDTLVTDRLRFVQPEVTLRADENLTLLGTKTDSIGSVSRQNAGDMQTIYRWDVPDLLDSTGYYTTADGRKIALIPDLIADRATGELMKFSYKVYLDISDSQLRSWGAENHGRYEASNAAATAANDRVRVEMNQDVRLNLLANDRDPEGRALEVDGFTDPEHGDVFQQADGSLIYRPNHDFTGTDSFVYWAADDMGNYTPAEVTINVLDL
;
A
#
# COMPACT_ATOMS: atom_id res chain seq x y z
N MET A 1 -33.76 59.99 33.34
CA MET A 1 -33.96 61.24 32.57
C MET A 1 -33.71 60.84 31.12
N ASN A 2 -34.75 60.89 30.28
CA ASN A 2 -34.73 60.96 28.81
C ASN A 2 -34.01 59.83 28.03
N GLN A 3 -34.77 59.01 27.29
CA GLN A 3 -35.11 59.22 25.86
C GLN A 3 -33.93 58.82 24.95
N GLN A 4 -34.07 57.73 24.18
CA GLN A 4 -34.73 57.67 22.87
C GLN A 4 -33.80 58.08 21.71
N ASP A 5 -33.41 57.04 20.95
CA ASP A 5 -33.83 56.80 19.56
C ASP A 5 -32.99 57.32 18.37
N MET A 6 -32.99 56.44 17.33
CA MET A 6 -32.71 56.63 15.88
C MET A 6 -31.23 56.47 15.44
N GLY A 7 -30.82 55.58 14.53
CA GLY A 7 -31.52 54.65 13.63
C GLY A 7 -31.17 54.89 12.14
N ALA A 8 -30.71 53.83 11.46
CA ALA A 8 -30.67 53.54 10.00
C ALA A 8 -29.46 53.99 9.13
N GLY A 9 -28.97 53.07 8.27
CA GLY A 9 -28.41 53.45 6.95
C GLY A 9 -27.35 52.59 6.22
N THR A 10 -27.58 51.29 6.00
CA THR A 10 -27.16 50.47 4.82
C THR A 10 -25.67 50.37 4.39
N ALA A 11 -25.05 49.20 4.64
CA ALA A 11 -23.97 48.64 3.83
C ALA A 11 -24.55 47.53 2.92
N ALA A 12 -24.27 47.59 1.63
CA ALA A 12 -24.61 46.55 0.66
C ALA A 12 -23.53 45.46 0.69
N GLY A 13 -23.97 44.20 0.81
CA GLY A 13 -23.10 43.04 0.96
C GLY A 13 -22.42 42.61 -0.35
N THR A 14 -21.19 42.13 -0.22
CA THR A 14 -20.51 41.29 -1.21
C THR A 14 -20.84 39.83 -0.87
N HIS A 15 -21.45 39.11 -1.80
CA HIS A 15 -21.68 37.67 -1.68
C HIS A 15 -20.35 36.91 -1.78
N SER A 16 -20.06 36.09 -0.77
CA SER A 16 -18.97 35.10 -0.78
C SER A 16 -19.52 33.82 -1.40
N GLY A 17 -19.10 33.47 -2.62
CA GLY A 17 -19.30 32.12 -3.16
C GLY A 17 -18.39 31.13 -2.45
N THR A 18 -18.88 29.93 -2.17
CA THR A 18 -18.09 28.85 -1.59
C THR A 18 -17.05 28.40 -2.63
N ARG A 19 -15.78 28.36 -2.23
CA ARG A 19 -14.67 27.88 -3.05
C ARG A 19 -14.62 26.37 -2.91
N MET A 20 -14.63 25.65 -4.03
CA MET A 20 -14.52 24.19 -4.07
C MET A 20 -13.21 23.82 -4.79
N ALA A 21 -12.59 22.72 -4.37
CA ALA A 21 -11.34 22.24 -4.95
C ALA A 21 -11.53 21.76 -6.42
N GLY A 22 -10.44 21.69 -7.19
CA GLY A 22 -10.45 21.23 -8.58
C GLY A 22 -10.93 22.24 -9.63
N LEU A 23 -11.07 21.77 -10.88
CA LEU A 23 -11.48 22.53 -12.08
C LEU A 23 -12.85 22.11 -12.59
N SER A 24 -13.62 23.10 -13.04
CA SER A 24 -14.88 22.83 -13.75
C SER A 24 -14.60 22.33 -15.16
N ALA A 25 -15.16 21.17 -15.51
CA ALA A 25 -14.99 20.54 -16.80
C ALA A 25 -16.24 20.69 -17.67
N ARG A 26 -16.06 21.05 -18.94
CA ARG A 26 -17.10 21.10 -19.98
C ARG A 26 -16.67 20.22 -21.15
N TYR A 27 -17.47 19.21 -21.47
CA TYR A 27 -17.17 18.20 -22.48
C TYR A 27 -18.08 18.33 -23.71
N TYR A 28 -17.53 18.09 -24.89
CA TYR A 28 -18.18 18.28 -26.18
C TYR A 28 -18.01 17.04 -27.05
N ALA A 29 -19.09 16.30 -27.31
CA ALA A 29 -19.08 15.23 -28.31
C ALA A 29 -19.28 15.83 -29.71
N LEU A 30 -18.36 15.55 -30.63
CA LEU A 30 -18.29 16.22 -31.93
C LEU A 30 -18.52 15.20 -33.07
N PRO A 31 -19.58 15.34 -33.88
CA PRO A 31 -19.92 14.34 -34.91
C PRO A 31 -19.10 14.45 -36.22
N TRP A 32 -18.10 15.32 -36.28
CA TRP A 32 -17.23 15.54 -37.45
C TRP A 32 -15.75 15.46 -37.07
N THR A 33 -14.86 15.39 -38.06
CA THR A 33 -13.40 15.44 -37.86
C THR A 33 -12.94 16.89 -37.78
N PHE A 34 -12.04 17.17 -36.85
CA PHE A 34 -11.38 18.46 -36.64
C PHE A 34 -9.91 18.19 -36.37
N VAL A 35 -9.07 19.18 -36.67
CA VAL A 35 -7.61 19.05 -36.51
C VAL A 35 -7.01 20.19 -35.71
N SER A 36 -7.84 21.09 -35.18
CA SER A 36 -7.42 22.27 -34.43
C SER A 36 -8.51 22.71 -33.44
N LEU A 37 -8.09 23.25 -32.29
CA LEU A 37 -8.94 23.87 -31.27
C LEU A 37 -9.76 25.04 -31.83
N ASP A 38 -9.27 25.74 -32.86
CA ASP A 38 -9.97 26.87 -33.50
C ASP A 38 -11.19 26.41 -34.33
N GLU A 39 -11.29 25.11 -34.65
CA GLU A 39 -12.44 24.52 -35.37
C GLU A 39 -13.58 24.12 -34.41
N ILE A 40 -13.38 24.25 -33.10
CA ILE A 40 -14.30 23.77 -32.06
C ILE A 40 -15.00 24.96 -31.40
N ASP A 41 -16.34 24.95 -31.41
CA ASP A 41 -17.15 25.95 -30.73
C ASP A 41 -17.29 25.62 -29.24
N PHE A 42 -16.33 26.11 -28.47
CA PHE A 42 -16.27 25.97 -27.01
C PHE A 42 -17.32 26.82 -26.25
N ASP A 43 -18.07 27.67 -26.96
CA ASP A 43 -19.21 28.42 -26.40
C ASP A 43 -20.55 27.67 -26.58
N ALA A 44 -20.55 26.54 -27.30
CA ALA A 44 -21.73 25.70 -27.44
C ALA A 44 -22.17 25.11 -26.09
N VAL A 45 -23.43 24.64 -26.03
CA VAL A 45 -23.93 23.90 -24.86
C VAL A 45 -23.11 22.60 -24.74
N PRO A 46 -22.42 22.35 -23.62
CA PRO A 46 -21.62 21.15 -23.45
C PRO A 46 -22.51 19.90 -23.44
N THR A 47 -21.97 18.79 -23.94
CA THR A 47 -22.61 17.47 -23.90
C THR A 47 -22.68 16.93 -22.47
N ALA A 48 -21.66 17.22 -21.67
CA ALA A 48 -21.62 16.92 -20.25
C ALA A 48 -20.79 17.98 -19.51
N THR A 49 -21.06 18.14 -18.22
CA THR A 49 -20.26 18.97 -17.31
C THR A 49 -19.81 18.12 -16.14
N GLY A 50 -18.65 18.43 -15.58
CA GLY A 50 -18.10 17.71 -14.44
C GLY A 50 -17.16 18.57 -13.61
N MET A 51 -16.54 17.92 -12.64
CA MET A 51 -15.45 18.44 -11.82
C MET A 51 -14.28 17.48 -11.93
N VAL A 52 -13.07 18.01 -12.01
CA VAL A 52 -11.83 17.23 -11.98
C VAL A 52 -10.87 17.82 -10.97
N ASP A 53 -10.29 16.97 -10.14
CA ASP A 53 -9.35 17.38 -9.10
C ASP A 53 -7.95 17.64 -9.67
N SER A 54 -7.63 16.95 -10.76
CA SER A 54 -6.40 17.14 -11.54
C SER A 54 -6.61 16.76 -13.01
N LEU A 55 -5.62 17.06 -13.85
CA LEU A 55 -5.55 16.55 -15.23
C LEU A 55 -4.38 15.57 -15.31
N ASN A 56 -4.65 14.27 -15.30
CA ASN A 56 -3.62 13.21 -15.34
C ASN A 56 -4.05 11.98 -16.16
N TYR A 57 -4.59 12.20 -17.35
CA TYR A 57 -4.98 11.12 -18.27
C TYR A 57 -3.75 10.63 -19.06
N ARG A 58 -2.97 9.71 -18.51
CA ARG A 58 -1.77 9.14 -19.17
C ARG A 58 -2.15 7.92 -20.02
N ARG A 59 -2.12 8.09 -21.34
CA ARG A 59 -2.34 7.02 -22.36
C ARG A 59 -3.63 6.22 -22.11
N HIS A 60 -4.75 6.84 -22.44
CA HIS A 60 -6.09 6.33 -22.20
C HIS A 60 -6.75 5.89 -23.53
N ASP A 61 -7.62 4.88 -23.51
CA ASP A 61 -8.36 4.38 -24.71
C ASP A 61 -9.90 4.48 -24.55
N GLY A 62 -10.38 5.00 -23.42
CA GLY A 62 -11.80 5.23 -23.11
C GLY A 62 -12.18 6.72 -23.06
N PRO A 63 -13.46 7.08 -22.87
CA PRO A 63 -13.88 8.49 -22.80
C PRO A 63 -13.40 9.20 -21.52
N PHE A 64 -13.16 10.52 -21.57
CA PHE A 64 -12.78 11.33 -20.37
C PHE A 64 -13.94 11.60 -19.40
N TRP A 65 -15.18 11.24 -19.76
CA TRP A 65 -16.33 11.31 -18.88
C TRP A 65 -17.32 10.18 -19.16
N THR A 66 -18.15 9.85 -18.17
CA THR A 66 -19.14 8.78 -18.28
C THR A 66 -20.11 9.01 -19.45
N GLY A 67 -20.21 8.04 -20.35
CA GLY A 67 -21.09 8.11 -21.52
C GLY A 67 -20.58 8.98 -22.67
N GLY A 68 -19.35 9.50 -22.58
CA GLY A 68 -18.69 10.21 -23.68
C GLY A 68 -18.27 9.29 -24.83
N PRO A 69 -18.03 9.84 -26.04
CA PRO A 69 -17.44 9.08 -27.13
C PRO A 69 -15.94 8.84 -26.86
N ARG A 70 -15.42 7.73 -27.38
CA ARG A 70 -13.98 7.44 -27.38
C ARG A 70 -13.21 8.44 -28.25
N ASP A 71 -13.61 8.60 -29.50
CA ASP A 71 -12.97 9.52 -30.43
C ASP A 71 -13.87 10.74 -30.67
N ARG A 72 -13.28 11.84 -31.17
CA ARG A 72 -13.98 13.06 -31.60
C ARG A 72 -14.73 13.74 -30.46
N PHE A 73 -13.97 14.17 -29.47
CA PHE A 73 -14.47 15.06 -28.44
C PHE A 73 -13.52 16.20 -28.13
N ALA A 74 -14.03 17.18 -27.41
CA ALA A 74 -13.24 18.26 -26.85
C ALA A 74 -13.61 18.50 -25.39
N ALA A 75 -12.70 19.11 -24.65
CA ALA A 75 -12.90 19.47 -23.25
C ALA A 75 -12.32 20.85 -22.95
N ILE A 76 -12.97 21.56 -22.02
CA ILE A 76 -12.43 22.75 -21.36
C ILE A 76 -12.43 22.48 -19.88
N TYR A 77 -11.31 22.80 -19.23
CA TYR A 77 -11.15 22.77 -17.78
C TYR A 77 -10.83 24.17 -17.29
N GLU A 78 -11.68 24.75 -16.43
CA GLU A 78 -11.61 26.14 -16.01
C GLU A 78 -11.68 26.28 -14.48
N GLY A 79 -10.89 27.20 -13.95
CA GLY A 79 -10.89 27.53 -12.52
C GLY A 79 -9.81 28.54 -12.17
N ASN A 80 -9.24 28.36 -10.99
CA ASN A 80 -8.14 29.14 -10.45
C ASN A 80 -7.00 28.21 -10.08
N LEU A 81 -5.80 28.60 -10.47
CA LEU A 81 -4.54 28.10 -9.96
C LEU A 81 -4.13 28.92 -8.74
N ASN A 82 -3.87 28.25 -7.63
CA ASN A 82 -3.64 28.86 -6.33
C ASN A 82 -2.15 28.80 -6.01
N ILE A 83 -1.44 29.92 -6.22
CA ILE A 83 0.00 30.03 -5.95
C ILE A 83 0.21 30.41 -4.48
N ARG A 84 0.81 29.53 -3.67
CA ARG A 84 1.12 29.78 -2.26
C ARG A 84 2.37 30.66 -2.15
N THR A 85 3.39 30.35 -2.94
CA THR A 85 4.70 31.01 -2.91
C THR A 85 5.03 31.62 -4.26
N GLY A 86 5.10 32.96 -4.33
CA GLY A 86 5.47 33.62 -5.59
C GLY A 86 6.88 33.25 -6.06
N GLY A 87 7.04 32.96 -7.34
CA GLY A 87 8.33 32.60 -7.95
C GLY A 87 8.18 32.11 -9.39
N THR A 88 9.24 31.49 -9.91
CA THR A 88 9.24 30.95 -11.28
C THR A 88 8.69 29.52 -11.28
N TYR A 89 7.60 29.30 -12.01
CA TYR A 89 6.98 28.00 -12.25
C TYR A 89 7.27 27.55 -13.68
N THR A 90 7.53 26.26 -13.84
CA THR A 90 7.59 25.57 -15.13
C THR A 90 6.34 24.72 -15.25
N PHE A 91 5.46 24.98 -16.22
CA PHE A 91 4.30 24.13 -16.50
C PHE A 91 4.63 23.15 -17.61
N TYR A 92 4.09 21.94 -17.49
CA TYR A 92 4.18 20.86 -18.47
C TYR A 92 2.77 20.48 -18.86
N LEU A 93 2.45 20.58 -20.16
CA LEU A 93 1.17 20.13 -20.71
C LEU A 93 1.45 19.00 -21.69
N THR A 94 1.03 17.79 -21.35
CA THR A 94 1.15 16.60 -22.20
C THR A 94 -0.20 16.31 -22.84
N SER A 95 -0.27 16.16 -24.17
CA SER A 95 -1.52 15.75 -24.82
C SER A 95 -1.37 14.93 -26.09
N ASP A 96 -2.43 14.20 -26.42
CA ASP A 96 -2.72 13.49 -27.67
C ASP A 96 -4.26 13.55 -27.82
N ASP A 97 -4.85 14.25 -28.78
CA ASP A 97 -4.26 15.17 -29.76
C ASP A 97 -4.00 16.59 -29.16
N GLY A 98 -4.62 17.65 -29.70
CA GLY A 98 -4.23 19.04 -29.49
C GLY A 98 -4.75 19.67 -28.21
N SER A 99 -3.94 20.54 -27.60
CA SER A 99 -4.28 21.24 -26.36
C SER A 99 -3.73 22.68 -26.26
N ALA A 100 -4.22 23.43 -25.27
CA ALA A 100 -3.74 24.76 -24.95
C ALA A 100 -3.91 25.06 -23.45
N LEU A 101 -2.91 25.69 -22.84
CA LEU A 101 -2.98 26.19 -21.47
C LEU A 101 -3.04 27.72 -21.48
N TYR A 102 -3.98 28.27 -20.71
CA TYR A 102 -4.13 29.69 -20.45
C TYR A 102 -3.96 29.94 -18.95
N ILE A 103 -3.15 30.93 -18.61
CA ILE A 103 -2.98 31.45 -17.24
C ILE A 103 -3.24 32.95 -17.28
N ASP A 104 -4.09 33.46 -16.38
CA ASP A 104 -4.57 34.85 -16.37
C ASP A 104 -5.15 35.31 -17.71
N GLY A 105 -5.83 34.39 -18.41
CA GLY A 105 -6.41 34.61 -19.74
C GLY A 105 -5.38 34.72 -20.87
N LYS A 106 -4.09 34.55 -20.60
CA LYS A 106 -3.03 34.51 -21.61
C LYS A 106 -2.74 33.08 -22.01
N ARG A 107 -2.77 32.77 -23.30
CA ARG A 107 -2.30 31.48 -23.84
C ARG A 107 -0.79 31.37 -23.59
N VAL A 108 -0.39 30.48 -22.69
CA VAL A 108 1.01 30.27 -22.29
C VAL A 108 1.60 29.00 -22.90
N ILE A 109 0.76 28.01 -23.21
CA ILE A 109 1.11 26.87 -24.08
C ILE A 109 0.12 26.83 -25.24
N ASP A 110 0.66 26.74 -26.45
CA ASP A 110 -0.07 26.47 -27.68
C ASP A 110 0.41 25.12 -28.23
N HIS A 111 -0.37 24.07 -27.96
CA HIS A 111 -0.11 22.71 -28.41
C HIS A 111 -1.20 22.24 -29.38
N ASP A 112 -1.64 23.13 -30.27
CA ASP A 112 -2.73 22.85 -31.20
C ASP A 112 -2.28 22.06 -32.44
N GLY A 113 -3.18 21.25 -33.01
CA GLY A 113 -2.91 20.35 -34.12
C GLY A 113 -3.03 18.86 -33.76
N LEU A 114 -3.09 18.00 -34.78
CA LEU A 114 -2.98 16.54 -34.58
C LEU A 114 -1.54 16.15 -34.25
N HIS A 115 -1.35 15.42 -33.17
CA HIS A 115 -0.06 14.89 -32.78
C HIS A 115 -0.23 13.75 -31.78
N TRP A 116 0.71 12.80 -31.83
CA TRP A 116 0.85 11.79 -30.79
C TRP A 116 1.23 12.44 -29.46
N THR A 117 1.06 11.69 -28.37
CA THR A 117 1.39 12.09 -26.99
C THR A 117 2.70 12.85 -26.91
N THR A 118 2.59 14.17 -26.73
CA THR A 118 3.74 15.10 -26.72
C THR A 118 3.58 16.06 -25.55
N ARG A 119 4.71 16.39 -24.90
CA ARG A 119 4.79 17.33 -23.77
C ARG A 119 5.28 18.70 -24.24
N GLN A 120 4.58 19.77 -23.88
CA GLN A 120 5.03 21.16 -24.00
C GLN A 120 5.36 21.76 -22.66
N ILE A 121 6.31 22.69 -22.66
CA ILE A 121 6.87 23.27 -21.44
C ILE A 121 6.88 24.79 -21.56
N VAL A 122 6.40 25.50 -20.53
CA VAL A 122 6.53 26.96 -20.42
C VAL A 122 7.00 27.36 -19.03
N ARG A 123 7.86 28.38 -18.94
CA ARG A 123 8.26 29.00 -17.67
C ARG A 123 7.58 30.34 -17.48
N LEU A 124 7.01 30.57 -16.30
CA LEU A 124 6.25 31.77 -15.95
C LEU A 124 6.61 32.22 -14.53
N ASP A 125 6.79 33.52 -14.33
CA ASP A 125 6.86 34.09 -13.00
C ASP A 125 5.44 34.40 -12.52
N LEU A 126 5.03 33.77 -11.42
CA LEU A 126 3.71 33.97 -10.81
C LEU A 126 3.86 34.57 -9.41
N SER A 127 2.96 35.46 -9.05
CA SER A 127 2.86 36.00 -7.68
C SER A 127 2.08 35.05 -6.79
N ALA A 128 2.31 35.07 -5.48
CA ALA A 128 1.40 34.39 -4.55
C ALA A 128 -0.03 34.96 -4.70
N GLY A 129 -1.02 34.08 -4.77
CA GLY A 129 -2.43 34.42 -4.99
C GLY A 129 -3.10 33.53 -6.03
N ASN A 130 -4.36 33.87 -6.35
CA ASN A 130 -5.15 33.15 -7.33
C ASN A 130 -4.87 33.70 -8.73
N HIS A 131 -4.59 32.78 -9.66
CA HIS A 131 -4.46 33.03 -11.09
C HIS A 131 -5.56 32.29 -11.83
N THR A 132 -6.20 32.88 -12.84
CA THR A 132 -7.18 32.10 -13.61
C THR A 132 -6.47 31.07 -14.46
N ILE A 133 -7.02 29.86 -14.54
CA ILE A 133 -6.47 28.78 -15.35
C ILE A 133 -7.56 28.20 -16.26
N GLU A 134 -7.19 27.97 -17.51
CA GLU A 134 -8.05 27.30 -18.49
C GLU A 134 -7.19 26.35 -19.34
N VAL A 135 -7.62 25.09 -19.47
CA VAL A 135 -7.04 24.11 -20.39
C VAL A 135 -8.08 23.75 -21.42
N ARG A 136 -7.73 23.89 -22.70
CA ARG A 136 -8.53 23.36 -23.82
C ARG A 136 -7.85 22.13 -24.38
N TYR A 137 -8.64 21.15 -24.75
CA TYR A 137 -8.16 19.88 -25.29
C TYR A 137 -9.13 19.34 -26.34
N PHE A 138 -8.60 18.62 -27.33
CA PHE A 138 -9.41 17.81 -28.23
C PHE A 138 -8.76 16.46 -28.52
N GLU A 139 -9.60 15.47 -28.76
CA GLU A 139 -9.23 14.13 -29.25
C GLU A 139 -9.88 13.91 -30.62
N ALA A 140 -9.09 13.65 -31.67
CA ALA A 140 -9.63 13.37 -32.99
C ALA A 140 -9.88 11.87 -33.21
N ALA A 141 -8.88 11.03 -32.97
CA ALA A 141 -8.99 9.57 -33.01
C ALA A 141 -7.72 8.85 -32.52
N GLY A 142 -7.89 7.75 -31.78
CA GLY A 142 -6.80 6.82 -31.47
C GLY A 142 -6.64 6.55 -29.98
N THR A 143 -5.44 6.82 -29.47
CA THR A 143 -5.11 6.76 -28.04
C THR A 143 -4.95 8.21 -27.58
N GLN A 144 -5.52 8.53 -26.43
CA GLN A 144 -5.69 9.89 -25.96
C GLN A 144 -4.89 10.14 -24.70
N SER A 145 -4.38 11.36 -24.53
CA SER A 145 -3.70 11.78 -23.30
C SER A 145 -3.93 13.25 -23.00
N LEU A 146 -3.99 13.58 -21.71
CA LEU A 146 -4.00 14.95 -21.22
C LEU A 146 -3.48 14.98 -19.79
N ALA A 147 -2.29 15.55 -19.57
CA ALA A 147 -1.73 15.77 -18.24
C ALA A 147 -1.22 17.20 -18.07
N LEU A 148 -1.48 17.80 -16.90
CA LEU A 148 -0.99 19.12 -16.52
C LEU A 148 -0.15 19.01 -15.24
N GLU A 149 1.13 19.31 -15.36
CA GLU A 149 2.11 19.24 -14.28
C GLU A 149 2.81 20.59 -14.12
N TRP A 150 3.47 20.78 -12.98
CA TRP A 150 4.31 21.94 -12.74
C TRP A 150 5.60 21.62 -11.99
N ARG A 151 6.52 22.57 -12.02
CA ARG A 151 7.75 22.61 -11.23
C ARG A 151 8.03 24.03 -10.77
N GLY A 152 7.97 24.30 -9.48
CA GLY A 152 8.20 25.63 -8.92
C GLY A 152 8.26 25.62 -7.39
N PRO A 153 8.24 26.80 -6.75
CA PRO A 153 8.32 26.93 -5.30
C PRO A 153 7.31 26.07 -4.53
N ASP A 154 6.06 25.99 -4.99
CA ASP A 154 5.03 25.21 -4.30
C ASP A 154 5.18 23.69 -4.47
N SER A 155 5.94 23.24 -5.47
CA SER A 155 6.28 21.83 -5.68
C SER A 155 7.68 21.47 -5.15
N ASN A 156 8.30 22.37 -4.38
CA ASN A 156 9.70 22.27 -3.97
C ASN A 156 10.66 22.01 -5.15
N ASN A 157 10.35 22.58 -6.32
CA ASN A 157 11.06 22.37 -7.59
C ASN A 157 11.09 20.90 -8.09
N ARG A 158 10.16 20.04 -7.65
CA ARG A 158 9.89 18.74 -8.28
C ARG A 158 8.84 18.88 -9.39
N ILE A 159 8.83 17.96 -10.35
CA ILE A 159 7.75 17.86 -11.34
C ILE A 159 6.63 17.04 -10.71
N GLU A 160 5.45 17.63 -10.57
CA GLU A 160 4.28 16.96 -10.02
C GLU A 160 3.01 17.41 -10.76
N VAL A 161 1.97 16.57 -10.74
CA VAL A 161 0.65 16.93 -11.26
C VAL A 161 0.06 18.06 -10.42
N ILE A 162 -0.58 19.03 -11.07
CA ILE A 162 -1.30 20.07 -10.32
C ILE A 162 -2.66 19.50 -9.91
N ASP A 163 -2.90 19.42 -8.61
CA ASP A 163 -4.08 18.81 -8.01
C ASP A 163 -5.01 19.82 -7.32
N ALA A 164 -5.98 19.29 -6.57
CA ALA A 164 -7.02 20.04 -5.89
C ALA A 164 -6.49 21.00 -4.79
N ASP A 165 -5.28 20.80 -4.26
CA ASP A 165 -4.68 21.72 -3.30
C ASP A 165 -4.30 23.04 -3.97
N ASN A 166 -3.90 22.95 -5.24
CA ASN A 166 -3.50 24.09 -6.05
C ASN A 166 -4.53 24.49 -7.11
N LEU A 167 -5.65 23.79 -7.23
CA LEU A 167 -6.75 24.10 -8.16
C LEU A 167 -8.06 24.37 -7.43
N SER A 168 -8.80 25.40 -7.84
CA SER A 168 -10.12 25.69 -7.27
C SER A 168 -11.07 26.36 -8.24
N HIS A 169 -12.38 26.22 -8.03
CA HIS A 169 -13.39 26.92 -8.82
C HIS A 169 -14.43 27.61 -7.92
N ILE A 170 -15.24 28.51 -8.49
CA ILE A 170 -16.26 29.29 -7.77
C ILE A 170 -17.65 28.84 -8.24
N HIS A 171 -18.48 28.32 -7.33
CA HIS A 171 -19.87 27.99 -7.64
C HIS A 171 -20.77 29.24 -7.58
N GLY A 172 -21.33 29.64 -8.71
CA GLY A 172 -22.41 30.63 -8.76
C GLY A 172 -23.75 29.95 -8.46
N GLY A 173 -24.38 30.27 -7.33
CA GLY A 173 -25.70 29.74 -6.98
C GLY A 173 -26.76 30.17 -7.98
N ASP A 174 -27.34 29.22 -8.71
CA ASP A 174 -28.43 29.47 -9.65
C ASP A 174 -29.77 29.06 -9.03
N HIS A 175 -30.65 30.04 -8.84
CA HIS A 175 -32.02 29.83 -8.37
C HIS A 175 -32.92 29.41 -9.53
N GLY A 176 -33.65 28.30 -9.36
CA GLY A 176 -34.74 27.87 -10.23
C GLY A 176 -35.81 28.95 -10.41
N GLY A 177 -36.25 29.12 -11.66
CA GLY A 177 -36.91 30.33 -12.14
C GLY A 177 -38.36 30.59 -11.71
N GLU A 178 -38.82 31.80 -12.02
CA GLU A 178 -40.23 32.08 -12.28
C GLU A 178 -40.35 33.29 -13.23
N THR A 179 -41.11 33.08 -14.30
CA THR A 179 -41.53 34.06 -15.30
C THR A 179 -42.47 35.11 -14.70
N GLY A 180 -42.34 36.38 -15.09
CA GLY A 180 -43.35 37.39 -14.76
C GLY A 180 -43.15 38.71 -15.48
N GLY A 181 -43.71 38.83 -16.69
CA GLY A 181 -43.91 40.14 -17.31
C GLY A 181 -45.05 40.90 -16.63
N GLU A 182 -44.84 42.17 -16.30
CA GLU A 182 -45.91 43.14 -16.04
C GLU A 182 -45.76 44.37 -16.95
N THR A 183 -46.61 44.37 -17.98
CA THR A 183 -47.53 45.44 -18.40
C THR A 183 -47.16 46.92 -18.31
N GLY A 184 -47.35 47.61 -19.46
CA GLY A 184 -47.65 49.04 -19.53
C GLY A 184 -48.17 49.52 -20.91
N GLY A 185 -49.48 49.42 -21.15
CA GLY A 185 -50.31 50.25 -22.09
C GLY A 185 -50.13 50.02 -23.60
N GLU A 186 -51.16 50.00 -24.47
CA GLU A 186 -52.57 50.39 -24.37
C GLU A 186 -53.47 49.62 -25.37
N THR A 187 -54.77 49.61 -25.03
CA THR A 187 -55.96 49.47 -25.89
C THR A 187 -56.47 48.08 -26.32
N GLY A 188 -57.67 47.75 -25.81
CA GLY A 188 -58.80 47.43 -26.68
C GLY A 188 -59.49 46.08 -26.49
N GLY A 189 -60.67 46.09 -25.87
CA GLY A 189 -61.84 45.35 -26.39
C GLY A 189 -62.20 44.00 -25.78
N GLU A 190 -63.18 44.05 -24.87
CA GLU A 190 -64.40 43.22 -24.82
C GLU A 190 -64.36 41.68 -24.77
N HIS A 191 -64.98 41.18 -23.68
CA HIS A 191 -65.91 40.06 -23.58
C HIS A 191 -65.47 38.61 -23.91
N GLY A 192 -65.35 37.81 -22.83
CA GLY A 192 -66.33 36.77 -22.48
C GLY A 192 -66.16 35.35 -23.05
N GLY A 193 -66.13 34.37 -22.14
CA GLY A 193 -66.85 33.10 -22.32
C GLY A 193 -66.04 31.83 -22.60
N GLU A 194 -65.90 31.02 -21.55
CA GLU A 194 -66.27 29.59 -21.47
C GLU A 194 -65.67 28.50 -22.39
N THR A 195 -65.03 27.53 -21.69
CA THR A 195 -65.27 26.06 -21.70
C THR A 195 -64.76 25.14 -22.81
N GLY A 196 -64.33 23.95 -22.33
CA GLY A 196 -64.49 22.63 -22.96
C GLY A 196 -63.39 22.28 -23.96
N GLY A 197 -62.66 21.18 -23.86
CA GLY A 197 -63.03 19.78 -23.62
C GLY A 197 -62.29 19.01 -24.72
N GLU A 198 -61.47 18.00 -24.44
CA GLU A 198 -61.82 16.62 -24.09
C GLU A 198 -61.19 15.68 -25.16
N THR A 199 -60.71 14.51 -24.72
CA THR A 199 -60.47 13.25 -25.48
C THR A 199 -59.30 13.21 -26.48
N GLY A 200 -58.52 12.14 -26.63
CA GLY A 200 -58.57 10.78 -26.06
C GLY A 200 -58.09 9.74 -27.09
N GLY A 201 -57.25 8.78 -26.65
CA GLY A 201 -56.95 7.48 -27.29
C GLY A 201 -56.18 7.51 -28.63
N GLU A 202 -55.51 6.46 -29.09
CA GLU A 202 -55.16 5.13 -28.59
C GLU A 202 -54.19 4.53 -29.65
N HIS A 203 -53.24 3.70 -29.19
CA HIS A 203 -52.55 2.58 -29.86
C HIS A 203 -52.22 2.57 -31.37
N GLY A 204 -50.96 2.21 -31.66
CA GLY A 204 -50.66 0.97 -32.41
C GLY A 204 -49.64 1.06 -33.56
N GLY A 205 -48.59 0.22 -33.47
CA GLY A 205 -48.23 -0.68 -34.58
C GLY A 205 -47.00 -0.36 -35.44
N GLU A 206 -45.91 -1.07 -35.13
CA GLU A 206 -45.04 -1.87 -36.02
C GLU A 206 -44.19 -1.25 -37.16
N HIS A 207 -42.89 -1.48 -36.99
CA HIS A 207 -41.88 -1.99 -37.95
C HIS A 207 -41.50 -1.21 -39.22
N GLY A 208 -40.20 -0.86 -39.26
CA GLY A 208 -39.29 -1.33 -40.31
C GLY A 208 -38.63 -0.25 -41.17
N GLY A 209 -37.31 -0.33 -41.33
CA GLY A 209 -36.62 0.22 -42.50
C GLY A 209 -35.34 1.01 -42.20
N GLU A 210 -34.22 0.35 -42.44
CA GLU A 210 -32.84 0.83 -42.42
C GLU A 210 -32.53 2.05 -43.32
N THR A 211 -31.39 2.67 -42.99
CA THR A 211 -30.40 3.36 -43.85
C THR A 211 -30.57 4.86 -44.16
N GLY A 212 -29.64 5.65 -43.59
CA GLY A 212 -28.64 6.40 -44.36
C GLY A 212 -28.92 7.86 -44.69
N GLY A 213 -27.94 8.73 -44.40
CA GLY A 213 -27.69 9.92 -45.22
C GLY A 213 -27.57 11.24 -44.46
N GLU A 214 -26.32 11.71 -44.39
CA GLU A 214 -25.82 13.02 -43.98
C GLU A 214 -26.50 14.25 -44.65
N THR A 215 -26.37 15.43 -44.00
CA THR A 215 -25.78 16.70 -44.53
C THR A 215 -26.52 18.01 -44.18
N GLY A 216 -25.73 19.04 -43.81
CA GLY A 216 -25.98 20.50 -43.95
C GLY A 216 -26.62 21.19 -42.74
N GLY A 217 -26.04 22.21 -42.09
CA GLY A 217 -25.51 23.48 -42.63
C GLY A 217 -26.70 24.41 -42.96
N GLU A 218 -26.82 25.71 -42.61
CA GLU A 218 -25.89 26.81 -42.30
C GLU A 218 -26.73 27.97 -41.68
N THR A 219 -26.17 28.90 -40.91
CA THR A 219 -25.89 30.34 -41.24
C THR A 219 -26.31 31.17 -40.01
N GLY A 220 -25.69 32.27 -39.57
CA GLY A 220 -24.59 33.12 -40.03
C GLY A 220 -24.75 34.53 -39.41
N GLY A 221 -23.66 35.29 -39.29
CA GLY A 221 -23.70 36.74 -39.55
C GLY A 221 -23.49 37.76 -38.40
N GLU A 222 -22.22 38.18 -38.26
CA GLU A 222 -21.72 39.56 -38.38
C GLU A 222 -21.90 40.65 -37.28
N THR A 223 -20.71 41.07 -36.78
CA THR A 223 -20.13 42.43 -36.71
C THR A 223 -20.46 43.42 -35.57
N GLY A 224 -19.39 43.86 -34.88
CA GLY A 224 -18.95 45.27 -34.92
C GLY A 224 -19.02 46.13 -33.65
N GLY A 225 -17.85 46.38 -33.04
CA GLY A 225 -17.33 47.76 -32.84
C GLY A 225 -17.68 48.56 -31.56
N GLU A 226 -16.70 48.59 -30.66
CA GLU A 226 -15.99 49.80 -30.15
C GLU A 226 -16.64 50.88 -29.23
N THR A 227 -15.88 51.16 -28.14
CA THR A 227 -15.39 52.46 -27.61
C THR A 227 -15.98 53.12 -26.34
N GLY A 228 -15.03 53.40 -25.42
CA GLY A 228 -14.86 54.65 -24.65
C GLY A 228 -15.69 54.82 -23.37
N GLY A 229 -15.20 55.25 -22.22
CA GLY A 229 -13.94 55.90 -21.86
C GLY A 229 -14.19 56.90 -20.71
N GLU A 230 -13.23 56.96 -19.79
CA GLU A 230 -12.82 58.13 -18.98
C GLU A 230 -13.51 58.54 -17.65
N THR A 231 -12.73 58.32 -16.58
CA THR A 231 -12.21 59.27 -15.56
C THR A 231 -13.13 60.09 -14.63
N GLY A 232 -12.78 60.07 -13.33
CA GLY A 232 -12.13 61.24 -12.70
C GLY A 232 -12.69 61.80 -11.38
N GLY A 233 -11.92 61.61 -10.28
CA GLY A 233 -11.66 62.58 -9.18
C GLY A 233 -12.77 62.87 -8.16
N GLU A 234 -12.53 63.37 -6.93
CA GLU A 234 -11.34 63.54 -6.08
C GLU A 234 -11.83 64.13 -4.71
N THR A 235 -11.01 64.01 -3.66
CA THR A 235 -10.85 64.91 -2.47
C THR A 235 -11.59 64.73 -1.12
N GLY A 236 -10.76 64.80 -0.04
CA GLY A 236 -11.01 65.39 1.30
C GLY A 236 -11.15 64.40 2.47
N GLY A 237 -10.14 64.16 3.33
CA GLY A 237 -9.65 65.00 4.47
C GLY A 237 -10.42 64.62 5.76
N GLU A 238 -9.91 64.42 6.98
CA GLU A 238 -8.67 64.78 7.69
C GLU A 238 -8.51 63.89 8.98
N THR A 239 -7.24 63.60 9.31
CA THR A 239 -6.55 63.61 10.63
C THR A 239 -7.04 62.87 11.90
N GLY A 240 -6.07 62.14 12.51
CA GLY A 240 -5.74 62.15 13.95
C GLY A 240 -6.12 60.88 14.74
N GLY A 241 -5.25 60.14 15.43
CA GLY A 241 -3.83 60.29 15.72
C GLY A 241 -3.39 59.25 16.77
N GLU A 242 -2.17 58.78 16.59
CA GLU A 242 -1.13 58.46 17.60
C GLU A 242 -1.31 57.30 18.61
N THR A 243 -0.54 56.21 18.46
CA THR A 243 0.77 55.86 19.13
C THR A 243 0.59 54.99 20.38
N GLY A 244 1.40 53.98 20.70
CA GLY A 244 2.63 53.45 20.09
C GLY A 244 3.40 52.60 21.13
N GLY A 245 4.15 51.61 20.60
CA GLY A 245 5.37 50.95 21.14
C GLY A 245 5.36 50.29 22.53
N GLU A 246 6.31 49.43 22.90
CA GLU A 246 7.36 48.65 22.23
C GLU A 246 8.09 47.84 23.35
N HIS A 247 8.64 46.68 22.98
CA HIS A 247 9.82 45.99 23.54
C HIS A 247 9.86 45.37 24.97
N GLY A 248 10.08 44.03 25.00
CA GLY A 248 11.41 43.43 25.24
C GLY A 248 11.69 42.76 26.61
N GLY A 249 12.28 41.55 26.59
CA GLY A 249 13.25 41.10 27.62
C GLY A 249 13.12 39.68 28.22
N GLU A 250 13.89 38.76 27.65
CA GLU A 250 14.68 37.61 28.18
C GLU A 250 14.55 37.04 29.63
N HIS A 251 14.66 35.70 29.65
CA HIS A 251 15.35 34.78 30.59
C HIS A 251 14.91 34.57 32.06
N GLY A 252 14.56 33.31 32.37
CA GLY A 252 15.33 32.46 33.31
C GLY A 252 14.69 32.03 34.65
N GLY A 253 14.58 30.70 34.86
CA GLY A 253 15.05 30.04 36.09
C GLY A 253 14.05 29.68 37.21
N GLU A 254 13.68 28.39 37.23
CA GLU A 254 13.71 27.43 38.36
C GLU A 254 13.08 27.71 39.76
N THR A 255 12.24 26.72 40.13
CA THR A 255 12.11 26.03 41.44
C THR A 255 11.31 26.64 42.61
N GLY A 256 10.26 25.90 42.99
CA GLY A 256 10.17 25.24 44.31
C GLY A 256 9.40 25.93 45.45
N GLY A 257 8.45 25.20 46.06
CA GLY A 257 8.13 25.36 47.48
C GLY A 257 6.66 25.26 47.90
N GLU A 258 6.32 24.09 48.44
CA GLU A 258 5.08 23.68 49.11
C GLU A 258 4.60 24.58 50.27
N THR A 259 3.28 24.59 50.55
CA THR A 259 2.64 24.06 51.79
C THR A 259 1.31 24.75 52.17
N GLY A 260 0.25 23.94 52.32
CA GLY A 260 -0.53 23.81 53.57
C GLY A 260 -1.76 24.71 53.81
N GLY A 261 -2.94 24.09 53.87
CA GLY A 261 -4.12 24.66 54.54
C GLY A 261 -5.40 23.83 54.45
N GLU A 262 -5.56 22.83 55.32
CA GLU A 262 -6.83 22.12 55.57
C GLU A 262 -7.84 22.99 56.35
N THR A 263 -9.14 22.92 55.99
CA THR A 263 -10.27 22.69 56.92
C THR A 263 -11.51 22.28 56.13
N GLY A 264 -12.20 21.23 56.59
CA GLY A 264 -13.19 20.45 55.85
C GLY A 264 -14.66 20.88 55.93
N GLY A 265 -15.45 20.16 55.12
CA GLY A 265 -16.90 20.16 55.09
C GLY A 265 -17.40 19.08 54.10
N GLU A 266 -17.73 17.89 54.61
CA GLU A 266 -18.30 16.79 53.84
C GLU A 266 -19.72 17.12 53.35
N THR A 267 -20.02 16.85 52.07
CA THR A 267 -20.92 15.77 51.58
C THR A 267 -21.20 15.91 50.08
N GLY A 268 -20.81 14.90 49.29
CA GLY A 268 -21.52 14.40 48.10
C GLY A 268 -21.14 14.95 46.72
N GLY A 269 -20.59 14.08 45.86
CA GLY A 269 -20.56 14.24 44.40
C GLY A 269 -19.17 14.10 43.79
N GLU A 270 -18.92 12.94 43.18
CA GLU A 270 -17.74 12.60 42.36
C GLU A 270 -17.73 13.42 41.05
N THR A 271 -16.55 13.90 40.63
CA THR A 271 -15.95 13.76 39.28
C THR A 271 -14.65 14.58 39.15
N GLY A 272 -13.65 13.96 38.52
CA GLY A 272 -12.71 14.58 37.57
C GLY A 272 -11.56 15.45 38.07
N GLY A 273 -10.32 15.04 37.79
CA GLY A 273 -9.22 15.97 37.53
C GLY A 273 -7.83 15.56 38.03
N GLU A 274 -6.99 15.20 37.05
CA GLU A 274 -5.55 15.45 36.98
C GLU A 274 -4.60 14.48 37.71
N THR A 275 -4.07 13.51 36.96
CA THR A 275 -2.63 13.36 36.69
C THR A 275 -2.43 12.58 35.39
N GLY A 276 -1.86 13.22 34.37
CA GLY A 276 -1.43 12.61 33.11
C GLY A 276 -0.56 13.62 32.37
N GLY A 277 0.73 13.63 32.69
CA GLY A 277 1.72 14.51 32.07
C GLY A 277 2.54 13.71 31.07
N GLU A 278 2.56 14.24 29.84
CA GLU A 278 3.67 14.21 28.88
C GLU A 278 4.26 12.85 28.47
N THR A 279 3.54 12.14 27.60
CA THR A 279 4.09 11.38 26.45
C THR A 279 2.95 11.24 25.43
N GLY A 280 3.11 11.82 24.24
CA GLY A 280 2.05 11.94 23.24
C GLY A 280 2.30 13.17 22.36
N GLY A 281 3.44 13.17 21.69
CA GLY A 281 3.79 14.17 20.70
C GLY A 281 4.33 13.44 19.49
N GLU A 282 3.72 13.70 18.34
CA GLU A 282 4.16 13.32 16.99
C GLU A 282 3.57 12.02 16.38
N HIS A 283 2.27 11.78 16.54
CA HIS A 283 1.44 11.19 15.49
C HIS A 283 0.16 12.02 15.38
N GLY A 284 0.14 12.96 14.44
CA GLY A 284 -0.91 13.98 14.37
C GLY A 284 -0.61 15.07 13.35
N GLY A 285 -0.47 14.68 12.09
CA GLY A 285 -0.55 15.53 10.90
C GLY A 285 -0.75 14.58 9.73
N GLU A 286 -1.76 14.65 8.87
CA GLU A 286 -2.49 15.81 8.38
C GLU A 286 -3.98 15.47 8.18
N HIS A 287 -4.86 15.80 9.12
CA HIS A 287 -6.29 15.94 8.79
C HIS A 287 -6.55 17.33 8.22
N GLY A 288 -6.15 17.50 6.96
CA GLY A 288 -6.68 18.52 6.05
C GLY A 288 -7.96 18.05 5.34
N GLY A 289 -8.76 17.18 5.96
CA GLY A 289 -10.05 16.76 5.39
C GLY A 289 -11.05 17.91 5.41
N GLU A 290 -11.63 18.21 4.24
CA GLU A 290 -12.82 19.04 4.14
C GLU A 290 -13.83 18.58 5.20
N THR A 291 -14.18 19.45 6.15
CA THR A 291 -15.35 19.26 6.99
C THR A 291 -16.57 19.27 6.07
N GLY A 292 -16.93 18.09 5.54
CA GLY A 292 -18.28 17.84 5.05
C GLY A 292 -19.22 18.33 6.14
N GLY A 293 -20.21 19.16 5.77
CA GLY A 293 -21.04 19.87 6.74
C GLY A 293 -21.76 18.91 7.68
N GLY A 294 -21.11 18.58 8.80
CA GLY A 294 -21.65 17.73 9.85
C GLY A 294 -22.98 18.31 10.30
N VAL A 295 -24.03 17.51 10.23
CA VAL A 295 -25.36 17.96 10.65
C VAL A 295 -25.33 17.96 12.18
N THR A 296 -25.28 19.15 12.80
CA THR A 296 -25.26 19.28 14.27
C THR A 296 -26.35 18.43 14.93
N PRO A 297 -26.03 17.66 16.00
CA PRO A 297 -26.98 16.81 16.68
C PRO A 297 -28.23 17.59 17.12
N PRO A 298 -29.44 17.04 16.91
CA PRO A 298 -30.70 17.75 17.12
C PRO A 298 -31.05 17.96 18.61
N MET A 299 -31.49 19.18 18.99
CA MET A 299 -31.87 19.51 20.38
C MET A 299 -33.40 19.49 20.62
N THR A 300 -34.20 19.39 19.57
CA THR A 300 -35.67 19.36 19.63
C THR A 300 -36.26 18.26 18.74
N PRO A 301 -37.49 17.78 19.00
CA PRO A 301 -38.13 16.76 18.17
C PRO A 301 -38.25 17.14 16.69
N ALA A 302 -38.40 18.43 16.37
CA ALA A 302 -38.47 18.90 14.98
C ALA A 302 -37.10 18.88 14.30
N GLU A 303 -36.03 19.17 15.04
CA GLU A 303 -34.66 19.05 14.55
C GLU A 303 -34.28 17.59 14.35
N VAL A 304 -34.75 16.66 15.20
CA VAL A 304 -34.50 15.22 15.03
C VAL A 304 -35.08 14.72 13.70
N GLU A 305 -36.31 15.10 13.38
CA GLU A 305 -36.95 14.76 12.11
C GLU A 305 -36.23 15.38 10.90
N ALA A 306 -35.66 16.58 11.05
CA ALA A 306 -34.89 17.24 10.01
C ALA A 306 -33.52 16.58 9.82
N PHE A 307 -32.83 16.25 10.92
CA PHE A 307 -31.55 15.54 10.96
C PHE A 307 -31.65 14.19 10.28
N VAL A 308 -32.61 13.35 10.68
CA VAL A 308 -32.83 12.02 10.09
C VAL A 308 -33.14 12.12 8.59
N ARG A 309 -33.93 13.11 8.18
CA ARG A 309 -34.21 13.34 6.75
C ARG A 309 -32.96 13.76 6.00
N ALA A 310 -32.15 14.66 6.58
CA ALA A 310 -30.92 15.15 5.97
C ALA A 310 -29.91 14.01 5.78
N VAL A 311 -29.60 13.26 6.84
CA VAL A 311 -28.68 12.12 6.81
C VAL A 311 -29.10 11.09 5.77
N LYS A 312 -30.39 10.72 5.71
CA LYS A 312 -30.90 9.77 4.70
C LYS A 312 -30.81 10.27 3.26
N SER A 313 -30.73 11.59 3.06
CA SER A 313 -30.66 12.22 1.74
C SER A 313 -29.25 12.58 1.32
N LEU A 314 -28.25 12.40 2.19
CA LEU A 314 -26.86 12.68 1.84
C LEU A 314 -26.43 11.79 0.66
N PRO A 315 -25.76 12.37 -0.34
CA PRO A 315 -25.16 11.56 -1.39
C PRO A 315 -24.08 10.65 -0.79
N GLU A 316 -23.82 9.52 -1.46
CA GLU A 316 -22.64 8.74 -1.13
C GLU A 316 -21.39 9.55 -1.48
N ALA A 317 -20.37 9.48 -0.63
CA ALA A 317 -19.11 10.14 -0.93
C ALA A 317 -18.54 9.55 -2.22
N HIS A 318 -17.95 10.42 -3.06
CA HIS A 318 -17.14 9.97 -4.18
C HIS A 318 -15.70 9.91 -3.66
N ALA A 319 -15.10 8.73 -3.67
CA ALA A 319 -13.68 8.53 -3.38
C ALA A 319 -12.98 7.93 -4.61
N HIS A 320 -11.66 8.12 -4.68
CA HIS A 320 -10.77 7.57 -5.73
C HIS A 320 -11.14 8.04 -7.14
N SER A 321 -11.25 9.36 -7.39
CA SER A 321 -11.53 9.88 -8.74
C SER A 321 -10.42 9.59 -9.76
N ASP A 322 -9.23 9.29 -9.26
CA ASP A 322 -7.99 8.96 -9.95
C ASP A 322 -7.84 7.45 -10.25
N ASP A 323 -8.47 6.57 -9.47
CA ASP A 323 -8.48 5.12 -9.69
C ASP A 323 -9.90 4.56 -9.91
N ALA A 324 -10.20 4.21 -11.16
CA ALA A 324 -11.52 3.69 -11.54
C ALA A 324 -11.86 2.32 -10.90
N GLY A 325 -10.86 1.51 -10.57
CA GLY A 325 -11.04 0.22 -9.91
C GLY A 325 -11.42 0.42 -8.44
N MET A 326 -10.64 1.22 -7.71
CA MET A 326 -10.96 1.59 -6.33
C MET A 326 -12.29 2.33 -6.23
N ALA A 327 -12.62 3.20 -7.19
CA ALA A 327 -13.93 3.85 -7.24
C ALA A 327 -15.09 2.85 -7.43
N ALA A 328 -14.90 1.82 -8.26
CA ALA A 328 -15.91 0.78 -8.50
C ALA A 328 -16.14 -0.08 -7.26
N ASP A 329 -15.07 -0.49 -6.60
CA ASP A 329 -15.10 -1.23 -5.34
C ASP A 329 -15.74 -0.39 -4.24
N HIS A 330 -15.38 0.89 -4.17
CA HIS A 330 -15.94 1.80 -3.19
C HIS A 330 -17.46 1.93 -3.32
N GLN A 331 -17.94 2.12 -4.55
CA GLN A 331 -19.36 2.19 -4.84
C GLN A 331 -20.08 0.87 -4.56
N ALA A 332 -19.44 -0.28 -4.82
CA ALA A 332 -20.01 -1.58 -4.54
C ALA A 332 -20.25 -1.76 -3.03
N LEU A 333 -19.30 -1.37 -2.20
CA LEU A 333 -19.42 -1.43 -0.74
C LEU A 333 -20.57 -0.58 -0.21
N LEU A 334 -20.61 0.72 -0.54
CA LEU A 334 -21.64 1.62 -0.02
C LEU A 334 -23.06 1.28 -0.50
N ARG A 335 -23.19 0.61 -1.65
CA ARG A 335 -24.48 0.08 -2.15
C ARG A 335 -25.03 -1.07 -1.30
N LEU A 336 -24.21 -1.78 -0.52
CA LEU A 336 -24.69 -2.79 0.43
C LEU A 336 -25.44 -2.13 1.60
N VAL A 337 -25.05 -0.91 1.95
CA VAL A 337 -25.50 -0.18 3.14
C VAL A 337 -26.04 1.24 2.86
N PRO A 338 -27.03 1.41 1.96
CA PRO A 338 -27.50 2.74 1.57
C PRO A 338 -28.19 3.47 2.74
N ARG A 339 -27.82 4.73 3.00
CA ARG A 339 -28.40 5.54 4.10
C ARG A 339 -29.92 5.62 4.04
N ALA A 340 -30.48 5.72 2.82
CA ALA A 340 -31.92 5.82 2.60
C ALA A 340 -32.69 4.62 3.19
N GLU A 341 -32.10 3.43 3.18
CA GLU A 341 -32.71 2.19 3.67
C GLU A 341 -32.50 1.94 5.16
N ALA A 342 -31.71 2.77 5.85
CA ALA A 342 -31.47 2.63 7.29
C ALA A 342 -32.81 2.63 8.06
N THR A 343 -32.98 1.62 8.91
CA THR A 343 -34.17 1.40 9.73
C THR A 343 -34.01 1.99 11.14
N HIS A 344 -32.76 2.03 11.61
CA HIS A 344 -32.31 2.55 12.90
C HIS A 344 -31.16 3.53 12.64
N ILE A 345 -31.28 4.74 13.19
CA ILE A 345 -30.32 5.83 12.98
C ILE A 345 -29.99 6.41 14.35
N ALA A 346 -28.70 6.48 14.67
CA ALA A 346 -28.22 7.18 15.86
C ALA A 346 -28.44 8.68 15.70
N ILE A 347 -28.90 9.35 16.75
CA ILE A 347 -29.24 10.79 16.74
C ILE A 347 -28.44 11.60 17.77
N SER A 348 -27.64 10.93 18.59
CA SER A 348 -26.74 11.52 19.57
C SER A 348 -25.66 10.50 19.93
N ASP A 349 -24.56 10.99 20.48
CA ASP A 349 -23.55 10.13 21.10
C ASP A 349 -24.16 9.34 22.27
N GLY A 350 -23.64 8.14 22.51
CA GLY A 350 -23.98 7.36 23.69
C GLY A 350 -24.02 5.85 23.47
N ASP A 351 -24.61 5.15 24.44
CA ASP A 351 -24.59 3.70 24.49
C ASP A 351 -25.51 3.07 23.44
N TRP A 352 -25.07 1.99 22.81
CA TRP A 352 -25.87 1.20 21.87
C TRP A 352 -27.17 0.70 22.49
N PHE A 353 -27.15 0.34 23.77
CA PHE A 353 -28.31 -0.22 24.47
C PHE A 353 -29.19 0.83 25.16
N ASP A 354 -28.85 2.13 25.08
CA ASP A 354 -29.74 3.20 25.51
C ASP A 354 -30.71 3.58 24.38
N ALA A 355 -32.00 3.63 24.70
CA ALA A 355 -33.01 4.11 23.77
C ALA A 355 -32.80 5.58 23.38
N SER A 356 -32.15 6.39 24.23
CA SER A 356 -31.93 7.82 23.95
C SER A 356 -31.00 8.07 22.74
N THR A 357 -30.08 7.16 22.46
CA THR A 357 -29.15 7.17 21.32
C THR A 357 -29.88 7.07 19.98
N TRP A 358 -31.04 6.39 19.94
CA TRP A 358 -31.67 5.98 18.68
C TRP A 358 -32.93 6.78 18.33
N TYR A 359 -33.10 7.08 17.04
CA TYR A 359 -34.30 7.72 16.52
C TYR A 359 -35.59 6.96 16.93
N GLN A 360 -36.51 7.70 17.57
CA GLN A 360 -37.77 7.20 18.14
C GLN A 360 -37.61 6.23 19.32
N GLY A 361 -36.45 6.15 19.96
CA GLY A 361 -36.23 5.25 21.11
C GLY A 361 -36.14 3.77 20.73
N ARG A 362 -35.80 3.46 19.47
CA ARG A 362 -35.78 2.09 18.95
C ARG A 362 -34.34 1.57 18.96
N ILE A 363 -33.99 0.79 19.97
CA ILE A 363 -32.72 0.06 20.02
C ILE A 363 -32.70 -0.95 18.84
N PRO A 364 -31.62 -1.05 18.06
CA PRO A 364 -31.50 -1.99 16.96
C PRO A 364 -31.85 -3.42 17.38
N GLY A 365 -32.77 -4.03 16.63
CA GLY A 365 -33.26 -5.39 16.83
C GLY A 365 -32.94 -6.31 15.64
N ALA A 366 -33.60 -7.47 15.57
CA ALA A 366 -33.37 -8.43 14.49
C ALA A 366 -33.67 -7.79 13.13
N ASP A 367 -32.87 -8.14 12.12
CA ASP A 367 -32.95 -7.61 10.76
C ASP A 367 -32.74 -6.08 10.63
N ALA A 368 -32.21 -5.43 11.69
CA ALA A 368 -31.96 -4.00 11.64
C ALA A 368 -30.88 -3.65 10.60
N LYS A 369 -31.20 -2.64 9.80
CA LYS A 369 -30.25 -1.84 9.02
C LYS A 369 -29.89 -0.60 9.84
N VAL A 370 -28.72 -0.59 10.46
CA VAL A 370 -28.24 0.43 11.40
C VAL A 370 -27.36 1.43 10.67
N LEU A 371 -27.50 2.70 11.01
CA LEU A 371 -26.64 3.79 10.56
C LEU A 371 -26.19 4.62 11.77
N ILE A 372 -24.88 4.76 11.94
CA ILE A 372 -24.22 5.71 12.84
C ILE A 372 -23.70 6.85 11.94
N PRO A 373 -24.36 8.02 11.93
CA PRO A 373 -23.98 9.14 11.06
C PRO A 373 -22.64 9.77 11.45
N ASP A 374 -22.02 10.48 10.50
CA ASP A 374 -20.86 11.34 10.73
C ASP A 374 -21.08 12.31 11.92
N GLY A 375 -20.04 12.48 12.73
CA GLY A 375 -20.06 13.29 13.95
C GLY A 375 -20.88 12.70 15.12
N ILE A 376 -21.28 11.42 15.06
CA ILE A 376 -21.90 10.70 16.17
C ILE A 376 -21.04 9.49 16.57
N SER A 377 -20.75 9.36 17.87
CA SER A 377 -20.02 8.22 18.44
C SER A 377 -20.94 7.32 19.27
N VAL A 378 -21.02 6.03 18.93
CA VAL A 378 -21.84 5.04 19.65
C VAL A 378 -20.96 3.98 20.28
N THR A 379 -21.13 3.77 21.60
CA THR A 379 -20.40 2.73 22.34
C THR A 379 -21.23 1.46 22.49
N TYR A 380 -20.72 0.33 22.00
CA TYR A 380 -21.29 -1.00 22.19
C TYR A 380 -20.77 -1.61 23.49
N ASN A 381 -21.63 -1.65 24.52
CA ASN A 381 -21.24 -1.99 25.91
C ASN A 381 -22.04 -3.14 26.52
N GLY A 382 -22.36 -4.17 25.73
CA GLY A 382 -23.06 -5.35 26.23
C GLY A 382 -23.16 -6.48 25.22
N GLU A 383 -23.82 -7.57 25.62
CA GLU A 383 -23.96 -8.78 24.80
C GLU A 383 -25.36 -8.89 24.17
N SER A 384 -25.41 -9.15 22.87
CA SER A 384 -26.65 -9.40 22.13
C SER A 384 -26.51 -10.56 21.14
N ASN A 385 -27.43 -11.52 21.21
CA ASN A 385 -27.57 -12.59 20.22
C ASN A 385 -28.55 -12.24 19.09
N VAL A 386 -28.92 -10.97 18.97
CA VAL A 386 -29.81 -10.50 17.91
C VAL A 386 -29.01 -10.36 16.63
N SER A 387 -29.42 -11.08 15.58
CA SER A 387 -28.83 -10.97 14.24
C SER A 387 -29.22 -9.65 13.58
N LEU A 388 -28.28 -8.72 13.49
CA LEU A 388 -28.39 -7.47 12.74
C LEU A 388 -28.18 -7.75 11.25
N PHE A 389 -28.92 -7.06 10.37
CA PHE A 389 -28.73 -7.23 8.94
C PHE A 389 -27.56 -6.39 8.42
N THR A 390 -27.53 -5.09 8.69
CA THR A 390 -26.37 -4.26 8.35
C THR A 390 -26.06 -3.25 9.44
N VAL A 391 -24.78 -2.93 9.62
CA VAL A 391 -24.31 -1.81 10.42
C VAL A 391 -23.43 -0.94 9.54
N ARG A 392 -23.82 0.32 9.35
CA ARG A 392 -23.02 1.34 8.66
C ARG A 392 -22.49 2.35 9.67
N VAL A 393 -21.19 2.58 9.63
CA VAL A 393 -20.48 3.52 10.49
C VAL A 393 -19.92 4.64 9.62
N ASP A 394 -20.60 5.79 9.63
CA ASP A 394 -20.09 7.04 9.07
C ASP A 394 -19.44 7.93 10.15
N GLY A 395 -19.85 7.80 11.41
CA GLY A 395 -19.20 8.40 12.57
C GLY A 395 -18.28 7.38 13.25
N GLU A 396 -18.51 7.09 14.52
CA GLU A 396 -17.67 6.16 15.29
C GLU A 396 -18.50 5.06 15.94
N LEU A 397 -18.00 3.82 15.87
CA LEU A 397 -18.48 2.70 16.65
C LEU A 397 -17.34 2.20 17.53
N SER A 398 -17.46 2.39 18.84
CA SER A 398 -16.50 1.89 19.83
C SER A 398 -17.06 0.71 20.62
N PHE A 399 -16.22 -0.23 21.02
CA PHE A 399 -16.59 -1.32 21.93
C PHE A 399 -16.03 -1.06 23.32
N ALA A 400 -16.82 -1.37 24.36
CA ALA A 400 -16.35 -1.25 25.74
C ALA A 400 -15.14 -2.18 25.98
N THR A 401 -14.12 -1.66 26.67
CA THR A 401 -12.89 -2.39 26.98
C THR A 401 -12.90 -3.07 28.34
N ASP A 402 -13.86 -2.71 29.21
CA ASP A 402 -13.96 -3.14 30.61
C ASP A 402 -15.18 -4.06 30.90
N THR A 403 -15.94 -4.42 29.87
CA THR A 403 -17.17 -5.21 29.98
C THR A 403 -17.33 -6.13 28.77
N ASP A 404 -17.77 -7.37 28.98
CA ASP A 404 -18.00 -8.31 27.89
C ASP A 404 -18.99 -7.75 26.84
N THR A 405 -18.61 -7.89 25.57
CA THR A 405 -19.43 -7.46 24.42
C THR A 405 -19.59 -8.58 23.41
N ARG A 406 -20.78 -8.66 22.81
CA ARG A 406 -21.09 -9.62 21.74
C ARG A 406 -22.07 -9.02 20.75
N MET A 407 -21.65 -8.87 19.50
CA MET A 407 -22.48 -8.43 18.38
C MET A 407 -22.64 -9.56 17.37
N VAL A 408 -23.88 -9.88 17.00
CA VAL A 408 -24.19 -10.77 15.87
C VAL A 408 -24.66 -9.92 14.68
N VAL A 409 -23.93 -9.93 13.58
CA VAL A 409 -24.18 -9.05 12.42
C VAL A 409 -23.89 -9.79 11.11
N ASP A 410 -24.69 -9.55 10.08
CA ASP A 410 -24.38 -10.06 8.74
C ASP A 410 -23.27 -9.22 8.10
N THR A 411 -23.48 -7.91 7.92
CA THR A 411 -22.46 -7.03 7.31
C THR A 411 -22.25 -5.75 8.12
N LEU A 412 -21.02 -5.50 8.56
CA LEU A 412 -20.56 -4.25 9.18
C LEU A 412 -19.68 -3.51 8.18
N VAL A 413 -20.06 -2.28 7.84
CA VAL A 413 -19.34 -1.39 6.93
C VAL A 413 -18.93 -0.11 7.64
N VAL A 414 -17.64 0.19 7.62
CA VAL A 414 -17.09 1.49 8.03
C VAL A 414 -16.83 2.30 6.76
N SER A 415 -17.44 3.48 6.67
CA SER A 415 -17.24 4.38 5.54
C SER A 415 -15.87 5.08 5.62
N PRO A 416 -15.39 5.77 4.57
CA PRO A 416 -14.08 6.44 4.61
C PRO A 416 -13.92 7.50 5.71
N MET A 417 -15.02 8.08 6.18
CA MET A 417 -15.04 9.05 7.29
C MET A 417 -15.32 8.39 8.65
N GLY A 418 -15.64 7.10 8.64
CA GLY A 418 -16.01 6.38 9.84
C GLY A 418 -14.79 5.79 10.56
N ARG A 419 -14.98 5.47 11.84
CA ARG A 419 -13.99 4.82 12.70
C ARG A 419 -14.60 3.63 13.43
N LEU A 420 -13.90 2.49 13.42
CA LEU A 420 -14.20 1.33 14.26
C LEU A 420 -13.11 1.20 15.33
N GLU A 421 -13.51 1.28 16.60
CA GLU A 421 -12.59 1.17 17.74
C GLU A 421 -12.95 -0.03 18.62
N ILE A 422 -12.00 -0.93 18.83
CA ILE A 422 -12.10 -2.05 19.78
C ILE A 422 -10.85 -2.01 20.67
N GLY A 423 -10.84 -1.08 21.62
CA GLY A 423 -9.63 -0.77 22.38
C GLY A 423 -8.61 0.02 21.55
N THR A 424 -7.62 0.54 22.25
CA THR A 424 -6.51 1.34 21.68
C THR A 424 -5.18 0.85 22.25
N GLU A 425 -4.04 1.26 21.69
CA GLU A 425 -2.73 0.90 22.24
C GLU A 425 -2.57 1.30 23.72
N GLY A 426 -3.05 2.50 24.09
CA GLY A 426 -3.02 2.99 25.47
C GLY A 426 -4.11 2.42 26.39
N GLN A 427 -5.17 1.86 25.81
CA GLN A 427 -6.31 1.27 26.53
C GLN A 427 -6.85 0.06 25.76
N PRO A 428 -6.12 -1.07 25.75
CA PRO A 428 -6.59 -2.29 25.09
C PRO A 428 -7.81 -2.87 25.83
N VAL A 429 -8.53 -3.78 25.18
CA VAL A 429 -9.58 -4.57 25.84
C VAL A 429 -8.96 -5.33 27.01
N GLU A 430 -9.52 -5.14 28.21
CA GLU A 430 -9.01 -5.76 29.43
C GLU A 430 -8.92 -7.27 29.27
N ALA A 431 -7.86 -7.86 29.82
CA ALA A 431 -7.50 -9.22 29.44
C ALA A 431 -8.51 -10.29 29.91
N ASP A 432 -9.34 -10.01 30.92
CA ASP A 432 -10.46 -10.84 31.38
C ASP A 432 -11.83 -10.44 30.81
N VAL A 433 -11.86 -9.48 29.89
CA VAL A 433 -13.03 -9.04 29.12
C VAL A 433 -13.00 -9.62 27.73
N ARG A 434 -14.15 -10.11 27.24
CA ARG A 434 -14.31 -10.65 25.89
C ARG A 434 -15.07 -9.68 24.99
N THR A 435 -14.55 -9.43 23.80
CA THR A 435 -15.24 -8.72 22.71
C THR A 435 -15.41 -9.64 21.51
N GLU A 436 -16.65 -9.90 21.11
CA GLU A 436 -16.99 -10.82 20.02
C GLU A 436 -17.84 -10.15 18.93
N ILE A 437 -17.36 -10.21 17.69
CA ILE A 437 -18.16 -9.93 16.48
C ILE A 437 -18.40 -11.26 15.77
N LEU A 438 -19.64 -11.76 15.83
CA LEU A 438 -20.04 -12.99 15.16
C LEU A 438 -20.76 -12.66 13.86
N ILE A 439 -20.20 -13.11 12.74
CA ILE A 439 -20.79 -12.95 11.42
C ILE A 439 -21.94 -13.93 11.26
N ALA A 440 -23.16 -13.41 11.24
CA ALA A 440 -24.38 -14.20 11.22
C ALA A 440 -24.43 -15.15 10.02
N ASN A 441 -24.89 -16.38 10.21
CA ASN A 441 -25.13 -17.35 9.15
C ASN A 441 -26.59 -17.28 8.68
N ASN A 442 -26.88 -16.37 7.76
CA ASN A 442 -28.21 -16.22 7.15
C ASN A 442 -28.42 -17.10 5.90
N GLY A 443 -27.57 -18.13 5.70
CA GLY A 443 -27.59 -18.99 4.53
C GLY A 443 -26.96 -18.36 3.28
N ASP A 444 -27.47 -18.72 2.10
CA ASP A 444 -26.94 -18.23 0.82
C ASP A 444 -27.14 -16.71 0.66
N ILE A 445 -26.11 -16.02 0.16
CA ILE A 445 -26.13 -14.58 -0.10
C ILE A 445 -27.10 -14.28 -1.25
N ASP A 446 -27.97 -13.28 -1.07
CA ASP A 446 -28.86 -12.79 -2.12
C ASP A 446 -28.09 -11.97 -3.16
N THR A 447 -27.76 -12.59 -4.30
CA THR A 447 -27.02 -11.94 -5.39
C THR A 447 -27.77 -10.80 -6.09
N SER A 448 -29.05 -10.59 -5.79
CA SER A 448 -29.78 -9.41 -6.26
C SER A 448 -29.51 -8.17 -5.42
N TRP A 449 -29.23 -8.36 -4.13
CA TRP A 449 -28.77 -7.32 -3.21
C TRP A 449 -27.25 -7.13 -3.31
N ASP A 450 -26.51 -8.23 -3.35
CA ASP A 450 -25.06 -8.25 -3.43
C ASP A 450 -24.58 -8.99 -4.70
N PRO A 451 -24.59 -8.31 -5.85
CA PRO A 451 -24.17 -8.91 -7.12
C PRO A 451 -22.67 -9.19 -7.20
N ARG A 452 -21.87 -8.72 -6.23
CA ARG A 452 -20.42 -8.92 -6.17
C ARG A 452 -19.98 -9.89 -5.07
N LEU A 453 -20.92 -10.46 -4.30
CA LEU A 453 -20.64 -11.31 -3.12
C LEU A 453 -19.68 -10.66 -2.13
N LEU A 454 -19.74 -9.34 -2.00
CA LEU A 454 -18.91 -8.56 -1.10
C LEU A 454 -19.38 -8.69 0.35
N SER A 455 -20.69 -8.69 0.63
CA SER A 455 -21.23 -9.19 1.91
C SER A 455 -20.95 -10.69 2.06
N ARG A 456 -20.89 -11.28 3.24
CA ARG A 456 -21.09 -10.79 4.61
C ARG A 456 -19.74 -10.64 5.33
N GLY A 457 -19.63 -9.81 6.36
CA GLY A 457 -18.33 -9.61 7.04
C GLY A 457 -18.14 -8.24 7.69
N VAL A 458 -16.90 -7.96 8.10
CA VAL A 458 -16.42 -6.64 8.53
C VAL A 458 -15.61 -6.03 7.40
N ILE A 459 -16.06 -4.90 6.87
CA ILE A 459 -15.43 -4.25 5.72
C ILE A 459 -15.23 -2.77 6.03
N SER A 460 -14.01 -2.26 5.94
CA SER A 460 -13.70 -0.86 6.24
C SER A 460 -13.13 -0.13 5.03
N HIS A 461 -13.58 1.10 4.80
CA HIS A 461 -12.80 2.13 4.08
C HIS A 461 -12.17 3.17 5.02
N GLY A 462 -12.61 3.20 6.28
CA GLY A 462 -12.19 4.20 7.24
C GLY A 462 -11.20 3.63 8.23
N GLU A 463 -10.98 4.40 9.28
CA GLU A 463 -10.05 4.07 10.35
C GLU A 463 -10.51 2.83 11.13
N VAL A 464 -9.55 1.95 11.42
CA VAL A 464 -9.76 0.77 12.24
C VAL A 464 -8.67 0.69 13.29
N GLU A 465 -9.07 0.64 14.55
CA GLU A 465 -8.18 0.40 15.69
C GLU A 465 -8.75 -0.75 16.52
N ILE A 466 -8.01 -1.84 16.64
CA ILE A 466 -8.42 -3.05 17.37
C ILE A 466 -7.26 -3.49 18.24
N HIS A 467 -7.38 -3.36 19.56
CA HIS A 467 -6.35 -3.76 20.51
C HIS A 467 -6.94 -4.70 21.57
N GLY A 468 -6.67 -5.99 21.39
CA GLY A 468 -6.88 -6.99 22.43
C GLY A 468 -5.80 -6.92 23.50
N ALA A 469 -5.94 -7.79 24.51
CA ALA A 469 -4.90 -7.96 25.51
C ALA A 469 -3.67 -8.63 24.89
N GLU A 470 -2.52 -8.00 25.10
CA GLU A 470 -1.22 -8.51 24.68
C GLU A 470 -0.99 -9.95 25.13
N LYS A 471 -0.46 -10.74 24.19
CA LYS A 471 -0.18 -12.14 24.41
C LYS A 471 0.92 -12.62 23.47
N GLU A 472 1.91 -13.30 24.05
CA GLU A 472 2.98 -13.95 23.30
C GLU A 472 2.39 -15.03 22.38
N ALA A 473 2.71 -14.94 21.09
CA ALA A 473 2.04 -15.70 20.05
C ALA A 473 2.42 -17.20 20.05
N PHE A 474 3.71 -17.51 20.20
CA PHE A 474 4.21 -18.88 20.23
C PHE A 474 5.58 -18.97 20.92
N VAL A 475 5.90 -20.15 21.45
CA VAL A 475 7.14 -20.40 22.20
C VAL A 475 7.73 -21.77 21.84
N LYS A 476 9.06 -21.88 21.75
CA LYS A 476 9.75 -23.19 21.60
C LYS A 476 9.55 -24.06 22.84
N VAL A 477 9.53 -25.38 22.67
CA VAL A 477 9.61 -26.30 23.82
C VAL A 477 11.05 -26.41 24.33
N ALA A 478 11.25 -26.49 25.65
CA ALA A 478 12.57 -26.75 26.25
C ALA A 478 13.05 -28.19 25.99
N SER A 479 12.11 -29.10 25.77
CA SER A 479 12.37 -30.48 25.38
C SER A 479 11.15 -31.04 24.67
N ALA A 480 11.37 -31.83 23.62
CA ALA A 480 10.35 -32.50 22.84
C ALA A 480 9.29 -33.20 23.73
N PRO A 481 8.02 -32.76 23.73
CA PRO A 481 6.95 -33.44 24.42
C PRO A 481 6.58 -34.74 23.68
N MET A 482 6.30 -35.79 24.44
CA MET A 482 6.10 -37.15 23.91
C MET A 482 4.66 -37.62 24.06
N ALA A 483 4.24 -38.56 23.21
CA ALA A 483 2.92 -39.16 23.26
C ALA A 483 2.62 -39.71 24.67
N GLY A 484 1.42 -39.42 25.17
CA GLY A 484 0.93 -39.77 26.51
C GLY A 484 1.33 -38.78 27.61
N GLN A 485 2.13 -37.74 27.32
CA GLN A 485 2.38 -36.66 28.27
C GLN A 485 1.23 -35.64 28.27
N GLN A 486 0.99 -35.04 29.43
CA GLN A 486 0.01 -33.95 29.64
C GLN A 486 0.67 -32.67 30.16
N VAL A 487 2.00 -32.67 30.27
CA VAL A 487 2.75 -31.51 30.78
C VAL A 487 3.82 -31.19 29.76
N ILE A 488 3.76 -29.99 29.21
CA ILE A 488 4.74 -29.45 28.27
C ILE A 488 5.63 -28.47 29.04
N THR A 489 6.93 -28.49 28.75
CA THR A 489 7.89 -27.54 29.31
C THR A 489 8.38 -26.65 28.18
N LEU A 490 8.04 -25.36 28.27
CA LEU A 490 8.42 -24.32 27.32
C LEU A 490 9.84 -23.83 27.60
N ALA A 491 10.50 -23.31 26.57
CA ALA A 491 11.86 -22.77 26.64
C ALA A 491 11.93 -21.60 27.64
N GLU A 492 10.91 -20.75 27.62
CA GLU A 492 10.71 -19.67 28.57
C GLU A 492 9.31 -19.67 29.20
N THR A 493 9.08 -18.75 30.13
CA THR A 493 7.76 -18.59 30.74
C THR A 493 6.94 -17.73 29.80
N PRO A 494 5.78 -18.22 29.31
CA PRO A 494 5.05 -17.49 28.30
C PRO A 494 4.33 -16.29 28.89
N ASP A 495 4.36 -15.16 28.18
CA ASP A 495 3.71 -13.93 28.61
C ASP A 495 2.27 -13.82 28.10
N GLY A 496 1.37 -13.37 28.98
CA GLY A 496 -0.08 -13.24 28.68
C GLY A 496 -0.89 -14.55 28.63
N TRP A 497 -0.26 -15.73 28.67
CA TRP A 497 -0.96 -17.03 28.58
C TRP A 497 -1.81 -17.34 29.82
N ARG A 498 -2.97 -17.99 29.61
CA ARG A 498 -3.96 -18.27 30.66
C ARG A 498 -4.47 -19.70 30.65
N VAL A 499 -5.00 -20.14 31.81
CA VAL A 499 -5.78 -21.38 31.88
C VAL A 499 -7.08 -21.17 31.10
N GLY A 500 -7.40 -22.11 30.22
CA GLY A 500 -8.52 -22.02 29.28
C GLY A 500 -8.09 -21.65 27.85
N ASP A 501 -6.86 -21.18 27.65
CA ASP A 501 -6.36 -20.90 26.30
C ASP A 501 -6.25 -22.19 25.48
N THR A 502 -6.68 -22.11 24.23
CA THR A 502 -6.42 -23.09 23.17
C THR A 502 -5.03 -22.87 22.60
N ILE A 503 -4.24 -23.93 22.55
CA ILE A 503 -2.88 -23.94 21.99
C ILE A 503 -2.74 -25.03 20.94
N VAL A 504 -1.83 -24.82 20.00
CA VAL A 504 -1.42 -25.80 19.00
C VAL A 504 0.02 -26.22 19.28
N VAL A 505 0.24 -27.51 19.50
CA VAL A 505 1.57 -28.11 19.62
C VAL A 505 1.99 -28.61 18.25
N SER A 506 3.07 -28.06 17.69
CA SER A 506 3.50 -28.38 16.33
C SER A 506 3.93 -29.84 16.18
N GLY A 507 3.40 -30.54 15.19
CA GLY A 507 3.95 -31.82 14.72
C GLY A 507 5.33 -31.61 14.11
N THR A 508 6.24 -32.56 14.29
CA THR A 508 7.65 -32.42 13.85
C THR A 508 8.02 -33.32 12.67
N HIS A 509 7.08 -34.12 12.16
CA HIS A 509 7.32 -35.09 11.08
C HIS A 509 6.36 -34.84 9.93
N LYS A 510 6.87 -34.63 8.71
CA LYS A 510 6.04 -34.45 7.52
C LYS A 510 5.09 -35.63 7.34
N GLN A 511 3.80 -35.33 7.23
CA GLN A 511 2.73 -36.26 6.84
C GLN A 511 2.20 -35.92 5.44
N GLY A 512 1.27 -36.73 4.94
CA GLY A 512 0.63 -36.54 3.64
C GLY A 512 0.23 -37.86 2.99
N TRP A 513 0.24 -37.91 1.67
CA TRP A 513 -0.13 -39.11 0.92
C TRP A 513 0.89 -40.23 1.09
N ALA A 514 0.49 -41.34 1.73
CA ALA A 514 1.32 -42.51 1.95
C ALA A 514 0.58 -43.81 1.59
N TRP A 515 1.34 -44.88 1.33
CA TRP A 515 0.78 -46.21 1.16
C TRP A 515 0.41 -46.81 2.52
N ASP A 516 -0.88 -47.07 2.73
CA ASP A 516 -1.37 -47.77 3.91
C ASP A 516 -1.40 -49.29 3.67
N ASN A 517 -0.64 -50.03 4.47
CA ASN A 517 -0.52 -51.48 4.33
C ASN A 517 -1.77 -52.26 4.74
N ASP A 518 -2.57 -51.71 5.66
CA ASP A 518 -3.78 -52.35 6.19
C ASP A 518 -4.96 -52.15 5.23
N LEU A 519 -5.10 -50.93 4.70
CA LEU A 519 -6.10 -50.58 3.70
C LEU A 519 -5.69 -51.03 2.29
N ARG A 520 -4.40 -51.27 2.06
CA ARG A 520 -3.80 -51.55 0.74
C ARG A 520 -4.16 -50.50 -0.30
N ASP A 521 -4.14 -49.25 0.12
CA ASP A 521 -4.48 -48.09 -0.69
C ASP A 521 -3.55 -46.93 -0.36
N VAL A 522 -3.50 -45.93 -1.23
CA VAL A 522 -2.83 -44.66 -0.96
C VAL A 522 -3.81 -43.76 -0.21
N VAL A 523 -3.45 -43.38 1.01
CA VAL A 523 -4.33 -42.62 1.91
C VAL A 523 -3.58 -41.36 2.36
N TYR A 524 -4.33 -40.28 2.54
CA TYR A 524 -3.82 -39.04 3.10
C TYR A 524 -3.76 -39.14 4.62
N HIS A 525 -2.61 -38.82 5.20
CA HIS A 525 -2.43 -38.66 6.64
C HIS A 525 -2.29 -37.17 6.94
N GLU A 526 -3.16 -36.67 7.82
CA GLU A 526 -3.09 -35.31 8.35
C GLU A 526 -1.79 -35.08 9.13
N SER A 527 -1.43 -33.82 9.33
CA SER A 527 -0.28 -33.44 10.14
C SER A 527 -0.44 -33.90 11.60
N GLN A 528 0.68 -33.96 12.31
CA GLN A 528 0.73 -34.37 13.72
C GLN A 528 0.59 -33.17 14.68
N ASP A 529 0.06 -32.06 14.20
CA ASP A 529 -0.24 -30.89 15.03
C ASP A 529 -1.39 -31.24 15.99
N GLU A 530 -1.29 -30.80 17.24
CA GLU A 530 -2.29 -31.12 18.26
C GLU A 530 -2.85 -29.84 18.90
N GLU A 531 -4.14 -29.60 18.68
CA GLU A 531 -4.90 -28.56 19.38
C GLU A 531 -5.37 -29.09 20.74
N VAL A 532 -5.01 -28.39 21.82
CA VAL A 532 -5.31 -28.76 23.21
C VAL A 532 -5.60 -27.52 24.05
N THR A 533 -6.23 -27.69 25.22
CA THR A 533 -6.56 -26.58 26.12
C THR A 533 -5.68 -26.58 27.37
N ILE A 534 -5.18 -25.42 27.77
CA ILE A 534 -4.40 -25.26 29.01
C ILE A 534 -5.31 -25.42 30.24
N THR A 535 -4.94 -26.32 31.14
CA THR A 535 -5.63 -26.56 32.43
C THR A 535 -4.86 -26.07 33.66
N ALA A 536 -3.55 -25.86 33.55
CA ALA A 536 -2.73 -25.24 34.60
C ALA A 536 -1.43 -24.66 34.05
N ILE A 537 -0.95 -23.56 34.65
CA ILE A 537 0.35 -22.92 34.34
C ILE A 537 1.17 -22.82 35.63
N ASN A 538 2.45 -23.18 35.58
CA ASN A 538 3.41 -23.01 36.68
C ASN A 538 4.80 -22.66 36.14
N GLY A 539 5.06 -21.36 35.96
CA GLY A 539 6.21 -20.86 35.20
C GLY A 539 6.15 -21.38 33.76
N ASN A 540 7.29 -21.83 33.23
CA ASN A 540 7.40 -22.42 31.89
C ASN A 540 6.78 -23.84 31.74
N ARG A 541 5.96 -24.30 32.68
CA ARG A 541 5.31 -25.62 32.61
C ARG A 541 3.81 -25.46 32.51
N ILE A 542 3.27 -25.92 31.39
CA ILE A 542 1.83 -25.93 31.12
C ILE A 542 1.29 -27.36 31.22
N THR A 543 0.09 -27.50 31.78
CA THR A 543 -0.66 -28.77 31.81
C THR A 543 -1.84 -28.66 30.85
N ILE A 544 -2.06 -29.68 30.04
CA ILE A 544 -3.11 -29.72 29.02
C ILE A 544 -4.23 -30.69 29.41
N ASP A 545 -5.41 -30.51 28.82
CA ASP A 545 -6.64 -31.24 29.16
C ASP A 545 -6.62 -32.71 28.73
N GLU A 546 -5.94 -33.04 27.63
CA GLU A 546 -5.75 -34.42 27.17
C GLU A 546 -4.27 -34.81 26.95
N PRO A 547 -3.89 -36.09 27.08
CA PRO A 547 -2.53 -36.52 26.77
C PRO A 547 -2.27 -36.43 25.27
N LEU A 548 -1.07 -35.94 24.91
CA LEU A 548 -0.60 -35.87 23.53
C LEU A 548 -0.69 -37.24 22.84
N ARG A 549 -1.08 -37.24 21.58
CA ARG A 549 -1.24 -38.43 20.74
C ARG A 549 0.06 -38.77 20.02
N TYR A 550 0.88 -37.77 19.69
CA TYR A 550 2.08 -37.90 18.89
C TYR A 550 3.36 -37.59 19.67
N ASN A 551 4.49 -38.01 19.10
CA ASN A 551 5.79 -37.57 19.58
C ASN A 551 6.19 -36.33 18.78
N HIS A 552 6.71 -35.34 19.48
CA HIS A 552 7.22 -34.11 18.87
C HIS A 552 8.76 -34.10 18.92
N ASP A 553 9.38 -35.26 18.63
CA ASP A 553 10.83 -35.43 18.58
C ASP A 553 11.42 -34.83 17.30
N THR A 554 12.68 -34.42 17.38
CA THR A 554 13.38 -33.71 16.31
C THR A 554 14.61 -34.50 15.85
N PRO A 555 15.06 -34.33 14.59
CA PRO A 555 16.20 -35.10 14.05
C PRO A 555 17.55 -34.70 14.67
N ARG A 556 17.62 -33.54 15.33
CA ARG A 556 18.80 -33.03 16.04
C ARG A 556 18.41 -32.40 17.38
N ALA A 557 19.33 -32.47 18.34
CA ALA A 557 19.08 -32.05 19.72
C ALA A 557 18.94 -30.53 19.93
N ASP A 558 19.39 -29.73 18.97
CA ASP A 558 19.29 -28.27 18.96
C ASP A 558 18.00 -27.75 18.30
N LEU A 559 17.22 -28.64 17.66
CA LEU A 559 15.94 -28.33 17.04
C LEU A 559 14.79 -28.61 18.01
N ALA A 560 13.72 -27.83 17.93
CA ALA A 560 12.59 -27.92 18.84
C ALA A 560 11.25 -27.76 18.11
N ALA A 561 10.22 -28.42 18.64
CA ALA A 561 8.83 -28.10 18.35
C ALA A 561 8.45 -26.74 18.96
N TYR A 562 7.34 -26.20 18.48
CA TYR A 562 6.72 -24.98 18.96
C TYR A 562 5.36 -25.26 19.60
N VAL A 563 4.92 -24.34 20.45
CA VAL A 563 3.57 -24.25 20.97
C VAL A 563 3.04 -22.86 20.66
N ALA A 564 2.01 -22.77 19.83
CA ALA A 564 1.35 -21.51 19.49
C ALA A 564 0.05 -21.33 20.27
N ASN A 565 -0.26 -20.10 20.69
CA ASN A 565 -1.49 -19.77 21.41
C ASN A 565 -2.49 -19.11 20.47
N MET A 566 -3.63 -19.78 20.26
CA MET A 566 -4.66 -19.35 19.32
C MET A 566 -5.73 -18.47 19.98
N THR A 567 -5.71 -18.32 21.31
CA THR A 567 -6.76 -17.58 22.02
C THR A 567 -6.44 -16.09 22.13
N ARG A 568 -7.39 -15.26 21.70
CA ARG A 568 -7.42 -13.81 21.93
C ARG A 568 -8.75 -13.41 22.57
N ASN A 569 -8.77 -12.29 23.29
CA ASN A 569 -9.97 -11.79 23.96
C ASN A 569 -10.86 -10.93 23.05
N VAL A 570 -10.33 -10.48 21.91
CA VAL A 570 -11.09 -9.92 20.79
C VAL A 570 -11.21 -10.99 19.70
N THR A 571 -12.43 -11.34 19.29
CA THR A 571 -12.69 -12.40 18.31
C THR A 571 -13.66 -11.94 17.23
N ILE A 572 -13.32 -12.16 15.96
CA ILE A 572 -14.22 -12.05 14.81
C ILE A 572 -14.36 -13.44 14.20
N ALA A 573 -15.57 -13.96 14.08
CA ALA A 573 -15.78 -15.35 13.64
C ALA A 573 -17.06 -15.53 12.83
N SER A 574 -17.14 -16.60 12.02
CA SER A 574 -18.41 -17.02 11.42
C SER A 574 -19.31 -17.70 12.45
N GLU A 575 -20.60 -17.42 12.44
CA GLU A 575 -21.59 -18.21 13.18
C GLU A 575 -21.52 -19.68 12.76
N ASP A 576 -21.73 -20.61 13.70
CA ASP A 576 -21.55 -22.06 13.57
C ASP A 576 -20.13 -22.57 13.22
N GLY A 577 -19.13 -21.68 13.11
CA GLY A 577 -17.72 -22.03 12.89
C GLY A 577 -17.50 -22.92 11.66
N GLU A 578 -16.67 -23.96 11.82
CA GLU A 578 -16.35 -24.93 10.75
C GLU A 578 -17.59 -25.57 10.09
N ALA A 579 -18.71 -25.67 10.82
CA ALA A 579 -19.95 -26.26 10.29
C ALA A 579 -20.64 -25.39 9.23
N THR A 580 -20.27 -24.10 9.14
CA THR A 580 -20.78 -23.18 8.13
C THR A 580 -20.19 -23.52 6.76
N ALA A 581 -21.09 -23.68 5.78
CA ALA A 581 -20.70 -23.91 4.41
C ALA A 581 -19.79 -22.78 3.92
N VAL A 582 -18.70 -23.10 3.23
CA VAL A 582 -17.67 -22.13 2.83
C VAL A 582 -18.26 -20.90 2.15
N ASN A 583 -19.22 -21.07 1.23
CA ASN A 583 -19.84 -19.95 0.51
C ASN A 583 -20.75 -19.04 1.37
N GLN A 584 -21.00 -19.41 2.63
CA GLN A 584 -21.85 -18.69 3.58
C GLN A 584 -21.05 -18.01 4.70
N ARG A 585 -19.73 -18.24 4.78
CA ARG A 585 -18.85 -17.68 5.82
C ARG A 585 -18.67 -16.17 5.70
N GLY A 586 -18.32 -15.55 6.83
CA GLY A 586 -17.85 -14.17 6.91
C GLY A 586 -16.44 -13.98 6.34
N HIS A 587 -16.03 -12.73 6.22
CA HIS A 587 -14.65 -12.34 5.86
C HIS A 587 -14.35 -10.96 6.46
N VAL A 588 -13.07 -10.60 6.54
CA VAL A 588 -12.63 -9.26 6.94
C VAL A 588 -11.83 -8.64 5.80
N MET A 589 -12.12 -7.37 5.50
CA MET A 589 -11.41 -6.63 4.47
C MET A 589 -11.28 -5.16 4.85
N PHE A 590 -10.05 -4.69 5.03
CA PHE A 590 -9.73 -3.28 5.21
C PHE A 590 -9.24 -2.73 3.88
N MET A 591 -9.98 -1.79 3.32
CA MET A 591 -9.81 -1.34 1.94
C MET A 591 -9.41 0.13 1.91
N HIS A 592 -8.45 0.48 1.07
CA HIS A 592 -8.23 1.87 0.63
C HIS A 592 -7.84 2.89 1.72
N SER A 593 -7.49 2.42 2.91
CA SER A 593 -7.01 3.23 4.04
C SER A 593 -5.87 2.48 4.70
N ASP A 594 -4.73 3.12 4.84
CA ASP A 594 -3.54 2.68 5.58
C ASP A 594 -3.68 2.88 7.09
N ASN A 595 -4.62 3.73 7.53
CA ASN A 595 -4.96 3.92 8.95
C ASN A 595 -5.73 2.71 9.53
N VAL A 596 -5.01 1.60 9.68
CA VAL A 596 -5.51 0.32 10.19
C VAL A 596 -4.47 -0.24 11.16
N ASP A 597 -4.85 -0.39 12.43
CA ASP A 597 -4.06 -1.05 13.45
C ASP A 597 -4.86 -2.17 14.12
N VAL A 598 -4.41 -3.41 13.95
CA VAL A 598 -5.05 -4.61 14.50
C VAL A 598 -4.06 -5.42 15.30
N ARG A 599 -4.23 -5.43 16.62
CA ARG A 599 -3.38 -6.12 17.58
C ARG A 599 -4.14 -7.11 18.45
N TYR A 600 -3.57 -8.30 18.58
CA TYR A 600 -4.02 -9.36 19.49
C TYR A 600 -5.51 -9.73 19.33
N ALA A 601 -5.98 -9.84 18.09
CA ALA A 601 -7.33 -10.31 17.76
C ALA A 601 -7.31 -11.69 17.08
N ALA A 602 -8.38 -12.46 17.24
CA ALA A 602 -8.56 -13.76 16.59
C ALA A 602 -9.63 -13.70 15.49
N PHE A 603 -9.36 -14.42 14.40
CA PHE A 603 -10.13 -14.49 13.16
C PHE A 603 -10.43 -15.96 12.84
N ASP A 604 -11.57 -16.45 13.31
CA ASP A 604 -11.87 -17.89 13.35
C ASP A 604 -12.95 -18.28 12.33
N ASP A 605 -12.68 -19.31 11.53
CA ASP A 605 -13.61 -19.86 10.54
C ASP A 605 -14.14 -18.79 9.56
N LEU A 606 -13.30 -17.82 9.24
CA LEU A 606 -13.56 -16.77 8.27
C LEU A 606 -13.01 -17.15 6.89
N GLY A 607 -13.32 -16.32 5.90
CA GLY A 607 -12.98 -16.53 4.51
C GLY A 607 -13.98 -17.42 3.78
N ARG A 608 -14.23 -17.07 2.51
CA ARG A 608 -15.08 -17.85 1.59
C ARG A 608 -14.53 -17.97 0.18
N THR A 609 -13.38 -17.35 -0.12
CA THR A 609 -12.60 -17.71 -1.31
C THR A 609 -11.96 -19.07 -1.05
N ASP A 610 -12.43 -20.09 -1.76
CA ASP A 610 -12.00 -21.48 -1.59
C ASP A 610 -10.81 -21.78 -2.51
N LYS A 611 -9.60 -21.87 -1.96
CA LYS A 611 -8.37 -22.11 -2.73
C LYS A 611 -8.21 -23.58 -3.16
N SER A 612 -9.09 -24.49 -2.71
CA SER A 612 -9.11 -25.90 -3.18
C SER A 612 -9.61 -26.05 -4.62
N ARG A 613 -10.35 -25.05 -5.11
CA ARG A 613 -10.86 -24.97 -6.48
C ARG A 613 -10.52 -23.61 -7.10
N PRO A 614 -10.56 -23.47 -8.44
CA PRO A 614 -10.27 -22.18 -9.08
C PRO A 614 -11.18 -21.06 -8.57
N ALA A 615 -10.58 -19.94 -8.18
CA ALA A 615 -11.27 -18.68 -7.90
C ALA A 615 -11.20 -17.75 -9.12
N TRP A 616 -12.12 -16.79 -9.18
CA TRP A 616 -12.26 -15.88 -10.31
C TRP A 616 -12.44 -14.44 -9.82
N ASN A 617 -11.93 -13.50 -10.61
CA ASN A 617 -12.37 -12.12 -10.49
C ASN A 617 -13.86 -12.06 -10.81
N VAL A 618 -14.61 -11.26 -10.04
CA VAL A 618 -16.05 -11.12 -10.21
C VAL A 618 -16.42 -10.60 -11.61
N ASP A 619 -15.60 -9.72 -12.17
CA ASP A 619 -15.85 -9.09 -13.47
C ASP A 619 -15.61 -10.06 -14.66
N ASP A 620 -14.92 -11.19 -14.42
CA ASP A 620 -14.73 -12.25 -15.41
C ASP A 620 -15.95 -13.19 -15.54
N LEU A 621 -16.92 -13.10 -14.63
CA LEU A 621 -18.08 -13.97 -14.62
C LEU A 621 -19.26 -13.38 -15.39
N SER A 622 -19.84 -14.18 -16.28
CA SER A 622 -21.06 -13.79 -17.01
C SER A 622 -22.32 -13.77 -16.13
N SER A 623 -22.30 -14.46 -14.99
CA SER A 623 -23.35 -14.45 -13.98
C SER A 623 -22.80 -14.89 -12.63
N VAL A 624 -23.20 -14.21 -11.56
CA VAL A 624 -22.83 -14.54 -10.18
C VAL A 624 -23.95 -15.33 -9.50
N THR A 625 -23.61 -16.45 -8.88
CA THR A 625 -24.51 -17.25 -8.03
C THR A 625 -23.95 -17.30 -6.61
N PRO A 626 -24.76 -17.65 -5.59
CA PRO A 626 -24.28 -17.72 -4.21
C PRO A 626 -23.09 -18.68 -3.97
N GLU A 627 -22.85 -19.63 -4.89
CA GLU A 627 -21.76 -20.61 -4.82
C GLU A 627 -20.55 -20.26 -5.72
N SER A 628 -20.61 -19.12 -6.43
CA SER A 628 -19.49 -18.59 -7.21
C SER A 628 -18.26 -18.41 -6.31
N ASN A 629 -17.10 -18.93 -6.75
CA ASN A 629 -15.84 -18.78 -6.02
C ASN A 629 -15.14 -17.48 -6.45
N ILE A 630 -15.36 -16.41 -5.70
CA ILE A 630 -14.82 -15.09 -5.99
C ILE A 630 -13.54 -14.86 -5.18
N GLN A 631 -12.55 -14.20 -5.78
CA GLN A 631 -11.32 -13.77 -5.10
C GLN A 631 -11.58 -12.68 -4.04
N GLY A 632 -10.63 -12.51 -3.11
CA GLY A 632 -10.65 -11.41 -2.14
C GLY A 632 -11.51 -11.62 -0.90
N ARG A 633 -12.12 -12.78 -0.67
CA ARG A 633 -12.94 -13.04 0.54
C ARG A 633 -12.17 -13.91 1.52
N TYR A 634 -11.19 -13.31 2.19
CA TYR A 634 -10.23 -14.00 3.05
C TYR A 634 -10.46 -13.70 4.54
N SER A 635 -9.71 -14.39 5.42
CA SER A 635 -9.95 -14.27 6.87
C SER A 635 -9.58 -12.89 7.40
N LEU A 636 -8.40 -12.38 7.02
CA LEU A 636 -7.94 -11.02 7.29
C LEU A 636 -7.25 -10.46 6.04
N HIS A 637 -7.77 -9.38 5.47
CA HIS A 637 -7.34 -8.88 4.17
C HIS A 637 -7.15 -7.36 4.18
N PHE A 638 -5.90 -6.92 3.95
CA PHE A 638 -5.54 -5.53 3.68
C PHE A 638 -5.54 -5.34 2.16
N HIS A 639 -6.52 -4.60 1.66
CA HIS A 639 -6.86 -4.50 0.24
C HIS A 639 -6.63 -3.09 -0.28
N LYS A 640 -5.51 -2.90 -0.97
CA LYS A 640 -5.14 -1.66 -1.66
C LYS A 640 -5.13 -0.45 -0.73
N THR A 641 -4.45 -0.56 0.42
CA THR A 641 -4.33 0.55 1.37
C THR A 641 -3.30 1.59 0.97
N GLY A 642 -2.55 1.34 -0.12
CA GLY A 642 -1.50 2.23 -0.64
C GLY A 642 -0.10 1.69 -0.34
N VAL A 643 0.85 1.87 -1.27
CA VAL A 643 2.23 1.33 -1.18
C VAL A 643 3.31 2.40 -1.07
N GLU A 644 2.93 3.67 -1.25
CA GLU A 644 3.88 4.79 -1.37
C GLU A 644 4.17 5.47 -0.02
N ASP A 645 3.24 5.43 0.94
CA ASP A 645 3.44 5.97 2.28
C ASP A 645 4.19 4.95 3.16
N LEU A 646 5.52 4.91 2.98
CA LEU A 646 6.39 3.99 3.72
C LEU A 646 6.43 4.31 5.23
N ASP A 647 6.24 5.58 5.61
CA ASP A 647 6.37 6.06 7.00
C ASP A 647 5.20 5.60 7.88
N ASN A 648 4.04 5.27 7.29
CA ASN A 648 2.81 4.90 8.00
C ASN A 648 2.23 3.55 7.50
N PRO A 649 2.90 2.40 7.76
CA PRO A 649 2.38 1.10 7.39
C PRO A 649 1.11 0.75 8.18
N ALA A 650 0.19 0.04 7.55
CA ALA A 650 -0.90 -0.62 8.26
C ALA A 650 -0.35 -1.74 9.16
N MET A 651 -0.93 -1.94 10.33
CA MET A 651 -0.38 -2.82 11.37
C MET A 651 -1.24 -4.06 11.62
N ALA A 652 -0.60 -5.24 11.64
CA ALA A 652 -1.18 -6.48 12.15
C ALA A 652 -0.20 -7.15 13.13
N VAL A 653 -0.47 -7.06 14.43
CA VAL A 653 0.46 -7.53 15.49
C VAL A 653 -0.17 -8.60 16.37
N GLY A 654 0.49 -9.75 16.56
CA GLY A 654 0.08 -10.73 17.56
C GLY A 654 -1.28 -11.41 17.30
N ASN A 655 -1.82 -11.34 16.07
CA ASN A 655 -3.15 -11.85 15.74
C ASN A 655 -3.15 -13.37 15.51
N ALA A 656 -4.33 -13.97 15.54
CA ALA A 656 -4.53 -15.39 15.25
C ALA A 656 -5.58 -15.59 14.13
N VAL A 657 -5.27 -16.40 13.13
CA VAL A 657 -6.21 -16.87 12.09
C VAL A 657 -6.33 -18.39 12.19
N SER A 658 -7.55 -18.91 12.16
CA SER A 658 -7.81 -20.36 12.18
C SER A 658 -8.90 -20.77 11.19
N GLY A 659 -8.70 -21.90 10.50
CA GLY A 659 -9.75 -22.57 9.72
C GLY A 659 -10.12 -21.89 8.40
N SER A 660 -9.16 -21.25 7.73
CA SER A 660 -9.41 -20.51 6.47
C SER A 660 -9.48 -21.47 5.26
N PRO A 661 -10.55 -21.44 4.43
CA PRO A 661 -10.65 -22.24 3.22
C PRO A 661 -9.84 -21.66 2.03
N GLY A 662 -9.25 -20.48 2.24
CA GLY A 662 -8.40 -19.77 1.31
C GLY A 662 -7.24 -19.14 2.04
N TRP A 663 -6.72 -18.01 1.56
CA TRP A 663 -5.63 -17.34 2.27
C TRP A 663 -6.02 -16.92 3.69
N GLY A 664 -5.05 -16.97 4.61
CA GLY A 664 -5.22 -16.57 6.00
C GLY A 664 -5.11 -15.05 6.16
N PHE A 665 -3.87 -14.58 6.23
CA PHE A 665 -3.49 -13.17 6.18
C PHE A 665 -3.19 -12.76 4.74
N VAL A 666 -3.78 -11.64 4.30
CA VAL A 666 -3.63 -11.15 2.93
C VAL A 666 -3.20 -9.70 2.92
N HIS A 667 -2.14 -9.46 2.16
CA HIS A 667 -1.47 -8.20 1.92
C HIS A 667 -1.56 -7.93 0.42
N HIS A 668 -2.35 -6.94 0.01
CA HIS A 668 -2.64 -6.71 -1.40
C HIS A 668 -2.47 -5.22 -1.72
N SER A 669 -1.47 -4.90 -2.55
CA SER A 669 -1.06 -3.53 -2.92
C SER A 669 -1.12 -2.54 -1.75
N SER A 670 -0.46 -2.91 -0.67
CA SER A 670 -0.47 -2.17 0.60
C SER A 670 0.96 -2.06 1.15
N ASN A 671 1.24 -1.03 1.95
CA ASN A 671 2.36 -0.97 2.87
C ASN A 671 1.86 -1.46 4.23
N ALA A 672 2.32 -2.63 4.69
CA ALA A 672 1.80 -3.23 5.92
C ALA A 672 2.85 -4.07 6.66
N ASN A 673 2.82 -3.99 7.99
CA ASN A 673 3.67 -4.74 8.88
C ASN A 673 2.88 -5.85 9.59
N PHE A 674 3.26 -7.09 9.34
CA PHE A 674 2.71 -8.28 10.00
C PHE A 674 3.74 -8.81 10.99
N ILE A 675 3.46 -8.69 12.28
CA ILE A 675 4.39 -9.01 13.37
C ILE A 675 3.75 -10.02 14.32
N ASP A 676 4.46 -11.11 14.64
CA ASP A 676 4.06 -12.09 15.66
C ASP A 676 2.67 -12.72 15.46
N ASN A 677 2.18 -12.81 14.22
CA ASN A 677 0.88 -13.40 13.94
C ASN A 677 0.97 -14.92 13.80
N VAL A 678 -0.13 -15.63 14.09
CA VAL A 678 -0.24 -17.08 13.92
C VAL A 678 -1.38 -17.42 12.97
N ALA A 679 -1.11 -18.23 11.97
CA ALA A 679 -2.11 -18.85 11.11
C ALA A 679 -2.10 -20.37 11.29
N PHE A 680 -3.27 -20.96 11.56
CA PHE A 680 -3.45 -22.40 11.71
C PHE A 680 -4.56 -22.93 10.80
N ASP A 681 -4.36 -24.13 10.25
CA ASP A 681 -5.33 -24.85 9.43
C ASP A 681 -5.87 -24.02 8.25
N VAL A 682 -4.96 -23.68 7.34
CA VAL A 682 -5.25 -22.85 6.17
C VAL A 682 -5.16 -23.68 4.90
N PHE A 683 -6.15 -23.55 4.02
CA PHE A 683 -6.05 -24.10 2.66
C PHE A 683 -5.57 -23.03 1.66
N GLY A 684 -4.44 -23.26 1.02
CA GLY A 684 -3.69 -22.25 0.27
C GLY A 684 -2.65 -21.58 1.17
N ALA A 685 -2.18 -20.40 0.80
CA ALA A 685 -1.15 -19.69 1.56
C ALA A 685 -1.66 -19.19 2.93
N ALA A 686 -0.90 -19.44 4.00
CA ALA A 686 -1.23 -18.92 5.33
C ALA A 686 -1.04 -17.39 5.39
N PHE A 687 0.03 -16.90 4.79
CA PHE A 687 0.31 -15.49 4.54
C PHE A 687 0.53 -15.27 3.03
N ALA A 688 -0.14 -14.29 2.44
CA ALA A 688 -0.08 -14.02 1.01
C ALA A 688 0.10 -12.52 0.69
N ALA A 689 1.15 -12.19 -0.05
CA ALA A 689 1.31 -10.93 -0.77
C ALA A 689 0.88 -11.15 -2.22
N GLU A 690 -0.18 -10.45 -2.67
CA GLU A 690 -1.02 -10.85 -3.82
C GLU A 690 -0.51 -10.40 -5.20
N ASP A 691 -0.16 -9.11 -5.34
CA ASP A 691 -0.01 -8.44 -6.64
C ASP A 691 1.45 -8.18 -7.04
N GLY A 692 2.31 -7.96 -6.05
CA GLY A 692 3.75 -7.89 -6.16
C GLY A 692 4.36 -6.50 -6.04
N ASP A 693 3.56 -5.49 -5.73
CA ASP A 693 3.94 -4.13 -5.37
C ASP A 693 3.87 -3.83 -3.87
N GLU A 694 3.48 -4.83 -3.05
CA GLU A 694 3.41 -4.71 -1.60
C GLU A 694 4.77 -4.43 -0.95
N THR A 695 4.78 -3.52 0.03
CA THR A 695 5.92 -3.13 0.86
C THR A 695 5.64 -3.40 2.34
N GLY A 696 6.68 -3.39 3.17
CA GLY A 696 6.58 -3.55 4.63
C GLY A 696 7.27 -4.82 5.15
N ILE A 697 7.00 -5.18 6.40
CA ILE A 697 7.75 -6.22 7.12
C ILE A 697 6.83 -7.36 7.55
N TRP A 698 7.24 -8.59 7.29
CA TRP A 698 6.72 -9.78 7.94
C TRP A 698 7.76 -10.35 8.91
N GLN A 699 7.58 -10.11 10.20
CA GLN A 699 8.51 -10.54 11.24
C GLN A 699 7.85 -11.46 12.28
N GLY A 700 8.53 -12.53 12.67
CA GLY A 700 8.11 -13.34 13.81
C GLY A 700 6.77 -14.04 13.61
N ASN A 701 6.27 -14.20 12.38
CA ASN A 701 4.98 -14.84 12.14
C ASN A 701 5.13 -16.36 12.09
N MET A 702 4.06 -17.08 12.45
CA MET A 702 4.01 -18.54 12.39
C MET A 702 2.86 -19.05 11.53
N ALA A 703 3.17 -19.90 10.55
CA ALA A 703 2.20 -20.64 9.75
C ALA A 703 2.24 -22.12 10.13
N ILE A 704 1.12 -22.69 10.58
CA ILE A 704 1.00 -24.10 10.97
C ILE A 704 -0.08 -24.77 10.11
N ARG A 705 0.25 -25.91 9.51
CA ARG A 705 -0.70 -26.74 8.75
C ARG A 705 -1.37 -25.93 7.63
N SER A 706 -0.56 -25.57 6.64
CA SER A 706 -1.04 -25.02 5.37
C SER A 706 -1.04 -26.10 4.28
N GLU A 707 -2.22 -26.41 3.76
CA GLU A 707 -2.44 -27.45 2.73
C GLU A 707 -2.78 -26.85 1.37
N GLY A 708 -2.56 -27.57 0.27
CA GLY A 708 -2.91 -27.05 -1.04
C GLY A 708 -2.88 -28.04 -2.20
N VAL A 709 -3.06 -27.51 -3.41
CA VAL A 709 -3.22 -28.29 -4.65
C VAL A 709 -1.88 -28.70 -5.27
N GLY A 710 -1.18 -29.61 -4.61
CA GLY A 710 0.08 -30.20 -5.09
C GLY A 710 1.32 -29.43 -4.63
N TRP A 711 2.48 -30.02 -4.91
CA TRP A 711 3.77 -29.58 -4.35
C TRP A 711 4.84 -29.39 -5.43
N GLY A 712 5.92 -28.70 -5.05
CA GLY A 712 7.07 -28.37 -5.87
C GLY A 712 6.87 -27.18 -6.80
N GLU A 713 8.00 -26.68 -7.29
CA GLU A 713 8.10 -25.53 -8.19
C GLU A 713 7.17 -25.61 -9.42
N TRP A 714 6.95 -26.82 -9.96
CA TRP A 714 6.05 -27.02 -11.10
C TRP A 714 4.58 -26.73 -10.78
N SER A 715 4.13 -27.06 -9.57
CA SER A 715 2.75 -26.83 -9.12
C SER A 715 2.50 -25.35 -8.89
N VAL A 716 3.48 -24.64 -8.32
CA VAL A 716 3.44 -23.17 -8.16
C VAL A 716 3.32 -22.46 -9.51
N LYS A 717 3.96 -23.00 -10.56
CA LYS A 717 3.94 -22.46 -11.94
C LYS A 717 2.70 -22.82 -12.76
N ASN A 718 1.64 -23.35 -12.15
CA ASN A 718 0.51 -23.86 -12.91
C ASN A 718 -0.07 -22.80 -13.87
N GLN A 719 0.01 -23.08 -15.17
CA GLN A 719 -0.36 -22.12 -16.22
C GLN A 719 -1.83 -21.74 -16.21
N SER A 720 -2.71 -22.48 -15.53
CA SER A 720 -4.12 -22.11 -15.41
C SER A 720 -4.38 -21.03 -14.38
N ASP A 721 -3.47 -20.86 -13.42
CA ASP A 721 -3.71 -20.03 -12.24
C ASP A 721 -3.15 -18.62 -12.45
N LEU A 722 -2.04 -18.51 -13.17
CA LEU A 722 -1.44 -17.22 -13.56
C LEU A 722 -2.42 -16.30 -14.31
N PRO A 723 -3.09 -16.71 -15.40
CA PRO A 723 -4.00 -15.81 -16.13
C PRO A 723 -5.28 -15.48 -15.37
N ARG A 724 -5.53 -16.13 -14.22
CA ARG A 724 -6.68 -15.85 -13.36
C ARG A 724 -6.31 -15.01 -12.14
N HIS A 725 -5.03 -14.75 -11.89
CA HIS A 725 -4.56 -14.14 -10.64
C HIS A 725 -4.98 -14.99 -9.41
N ASP A 726 -4.94 -16.32 -9.55
CA ASP A 726 -5.37 -17.26 -8.50
C ASP A 726 -4.19 -18.07 -7.97
N ASN A 727 -3.12 -17.39 -7.56
CA ASN A 727 -1.89 -18.02 -7.05
C ASN A 727 -2.00 -18.36 -5.55
N GLY A 728 -0.89 -18.79 -4.93
CA GLY A 728 -0.81 -19.12 -3.51
C GLY A 728 -1.75 -20.27 -3.09
N ARG A 729 -1.98 -21.24 -3.98
CA ARG A 729 -2.92 -22.36 -3.76
C ARG A 729 -2.24 -23.65 -3.33
N THR A 730 -0.92 -23.65 -3.27
CA THR A 730 -0.13 -24.87 -3.11
C THR A 730 0.11 -25.27 -1.66
N GLY A 731 -0.41 -24.51 -0.69
CA GLY A 731 -0.24 -24.79 0.74
C GLY A 731 1.06 -24.19 1.24
N ASP A 732 1.24 -22.91 0.95
CA ASP A 732 2.47 -22.19 1.23
C ASP A 732 2.37 -21.58 2.65
N GLY A 733 3.42 -21.65 3.46
CA GLY A 733 3.45 -20.89 4.71
C GLY A 733 3.40 -19.40 4.41
N PHE A 734 4.34 -18.97 3.57
CA PHE A 734 4.48 -17.58 3.13
C PHE A 734 4.58 -17.54 1.60
N PHE A 735 3.62 -16.87 0.96
CA PHE A 735 3.58 -16.68 -0.49
C PHE A 735 3.77 -15.19 -0.83
N PHE A 736 4.70 -14.92 -1.73
CA PHE A 736 5.03 -13.59 -2.21
C PHE A 736 4.92 -13.54 -3.73
N ALA A 737 4.02 -12.70 -4.25
CA ALA A 737 4.03 -12.32 -5.66
C ALA A 737 5.15 -11.32 -5.98
N GLY A 738 5.49 -10.47 -5.01
CA GLY A 738 6.48 -9.40 -5.10
C GLY A 738 7.76 -9.67 -4.33
N ARG A 739 8.57 -8.62 -4.20
CA ARG A 739 9.93 -8.70 -3.62
C ARG A 739 10.20 -7.71 -2.50
N LEU A 740 9.25 -6.80 -2.25
CA LEU A 740 9.48 -5.65 -1.39
C LEU A 740 8.94 -5.82 0.04
N VAL A 741 8.46 -7.03 0.36
CA VAL A 741 8.09 -7.40 1.72
C VAL A 741 9.27 -8.15 2.34
N GLU A 742 9.81 -7.60 3.44
CA GLU A 742 10.83 -8.29 4.24
C GLU A 742 10.24 -9.51 4.94
N ALA A 743 10.99 -10.61 4.98
CA ALA A 743 10.66 -11.80 5.75
C ALA A 743 11.75 -12.09 6.77
N ALA A 744 11.46 -11.89 8.05
CA ALA A 744 12.39 -12.10 9.14
C ALA A 744 11.83 -13.01 10.24
N GLU A 745 12.63 -13.94 10.76
CA GLU A 745 12.31 -14.71 11.98
C GLU A 745 10.97 -15.47 11.92
N ASN A 746 10.43 -15.70 10.72
CA ASN A 746 9.16 -16.37 10.55
C ASN A 746 9.35 -17.90 10.65
N VAL A 747 8.27 -18.61 10.94
CA VAL A 747 8.28 -20.07 11.10
C VAL A 747 7.15 -20.71 10.29
N ALA A 748 7.50 -21.54 9.31
CA ALA A 748 6.54 -22.37 8.58
C ALA A 748 6.59 -23.83 9.06
N VAL A 749 5.45 -24.36 9.50
CA VAL A 749 5.35 -25.67 10.16
C VAL A 749 4.31 -26.53 9.44
N ASN A 750 4.71 -27.74 9.04
CA ASN A 750 3.81 -28.71 8.40
C ASN A 750 3.07 -28.18 7.17
N THR A 751 3.63 -27.18 6.49
CA THR A 751 3.10 -26.62 5.25
C THR A 751 3.51 -27.47 4.05
N THR A 752 2.86 -27.33 2.89
CA THR A 752 3.37 -27.94 1.66
C THR A 752 4.71 -27.30 1.28
N HIS A 753 4.74 -25.96 1.22
CA HIS A 753 5.96 -25.18 1.01
C HIS A 753 6.19 -24.23 2.17
N GLY A 754 7.44 -24.03 2.58
CA GLY A 754 7.77 -23.03 3.61
C GLY A 754 7.54 -21.63 3.07
N TYR A 755 8.40 -21.21 2.15
CA TYR A 755 8.41 -19.87 1.57
C TYR A 755 8.41 -19.94 0.03
N VAL A 756 7.60 -19.11 -0.62
CA VAL A 756 7.44 -19.11 -2.08
C VAL A 756 7.47 -17.68 -2.61
N TRP A 757 8.47 -17.37 -3.44
CA TRP A 757 8.51 -16.16 -4.25
C TRP A 757 8.17 -16.49 -5.71
N MET A 758 7.04 -15.99 -6.21
CA MET A 758 6.50 -16.32 -7.54
C MET A 758 6.08 -15.08 -8.34
N HIS A 759 7.06 -14.48 -9.02
CA HIS A 759 6.94 -13.21 -9.73
C HIS A 759 6.41 -13.34 -11.17
N ARG A 760 5.55 -14.33 -11.45
CA ARG A 760 4.90 -14.48 -12.77
C ARG A 760 3.45 -14.01 -12.79
N SER A 761 2.89 -13.78 -11.61
CA SER A 761 1.66 -13.04 -11.44
C SER A 761 2.07 -11.58 -11.38
N ALA A 762 1.70 -10.76 -12.36
CA ALA A 762 1.95 -9.32 -12.26
C ALA A 762 1.06 -8.57 -13.25
N ASP A 763 -0.02 -7.99 -12.72
CA ASP A 763 -0.64 -6.80 -13.29
C ASP A 763 -0.07 -5.52 -12.62
N ALA A 764 0.51 -5.62 -11.40
CA ALA A 764 1.11 -4.52 -10.67
C ALA A 764 2.59 -4.28 -11.02
N ASN A 765 3.02 -3.02 -10.96
CA ASN A 765 4.40 -2.61 -11.19
C ASN A 765 4.83 -1.71 -10.01
N PRO A 766 5.80 -2.15 -9.19
CA PRO A 766 6.34 -1.30 -8.14
C PRO A 766 6.85 0.03 -8.69
N THR A 767 6.64 1.10 -7.92
CA THR A 767 7.18 2.41 -8.27
C THR A 767 8.68 2.42 -8.00
N GLY A 768 9.42 3.21 -8.79
CA GLY A 768 10.88 3.32 -8.62
C GLY A 768 11.25 3.93 -7.26
N SER A 769 10.37 4.73 -6.67
CA SER A 769 10.57 5.40 -5.38
C SER A 769 10.34 4.50 -4.17
N THR A 770 9.62 3.39 -4.29
CA THR A 770 9.39 2.44 -3.18
C THR A 770 10.45 1.34 -3.08
N LEU A 771 11.46 1.37 -3.94
CA LEU A 771 12.61 0.47 -3.85
C LEU A 771 13.57 0.99 -2.78
N ASP A 772 14.24 0.11 -2.01
CA ASP A 772 15.32 0.55 -1.07
C ASP A 772 16.43 1.28 -1.81
N HIS A 773 16.60 0.95 -3.09
CA HIS A 773 17.58 1.54 -3.98
C HIS A 773 16.91 2.05 -5.26
N PRO A 774 16.30 3.25 -5.23
CA PRO A 774 15.60 3.83 -6.38
C PRO A 774 16.48 3.98 -7.64
N GLU A 775 17.81 4.02 -7.47
CA GLU A 775 18.78 4.17 -8.55
C GLU A 775 18.74 3.01 -9.53
N ILE A 776 18.31 1.81 -9.09
CA ILE A 776 18.21 0.64 -9.96
C ILE A 776 17.04 0.74 -10.94
N ALA A 777 16.11 1.68 -10.73
CA ALA A 777 15.05 2.01 -11.70
C ALA A 777 15.60 2.83 -12.88
N TYR A 778 16.79 3.42 -12.75
CA TYR A 778 17.45 4.24 -13.77
C TYR A 778 16.55 5.37 -14.34
N GLY A 779 15.81 6.04 -13.45
CA GLY A 779 14.94 7.16 -13.78
C GLY A 779 13.54 6.79 -14.25
N LYS A 780 13.14 5.52 -14.16
CA LYS A 780 11.78 5.08 -14.46
C LYS A 780 10.87 5.26 -13.26
N ASP A 781 9.65 5.71 -13.51
CA ASP A 781 8.61 5.82 -12.48
C ASP A 781 8.18 4.45 -11.95
N ASN A 782 8.21 3.41 -12.79
CA ASN A 782 7.81 2.06 -12.43
C ASN A 782 8.79 1.02 -12.97
N VAL A 783 8.97 -0.08 -12.23
CA VAL A 783 9.74 -1.24 -12.64
C VAL A 783 8.87 -2.50 -12.65
N THR A 784 9.28 -3.52 -13.40
CA THR A 784 8.60 -4.82 -13.30
C THR A 784 8.96 -5.48 -11.96
N PRO A 785 8.07 -6.25 -11.32
CA PRO A 785 8.34 -6.96 -10.05
C PRO A 785 9.57 -7.88 -10.06
N ASP A 786 10.06 -8.25 -11.25
CA ASP A 786 11.28 -9.03 -11.43
C ASP A 786 12.59 -8.23 -11.17
N VAL A 787 12.58 -6.90 -11.28
CA VAL A 787 13.79 -6.06 -11.25
C VAL A 787 14.38 -5.90 -9.84
N PRO A 788 13.59 -5.62 -8.79
CA PRO A 788 14.14 -5.45 -7.44
C PRO A 788 14.82 -6.73 -6.93
N PRO A 789 15.84 -6.66 -6.08
CA PRO A 789 16.23 -7.81 -5.25
C PRO A 789 15.07 -8.17 -4.31
N ILE A 790 15.09 -9.39 -3.73
CA ILE A 790 14.23 -9.69 -2.57
C ILE A 790 14.80 -8.89 -1.41
N GLN A 791 13.97 -8.01 -0.85
CA GLN A 791 14.27 -7.20 0.32
C GLN A 791 14.10 -8.08 1.56
N GLY A 792 15.09 -8.10 2.44
CA GLY A 792 15.03 -8.77 3.74
C GLY A 792 14.62 -10.26 3.72
N PHE A 793 15.58 -11.17 3.89
CA PHE A 793 15.29 -12.56 4.26
C PHE A 793 16.29 -12.98 5.33
N ARG A 794 15.85 -13.07 6.59
CA ARG A 794 16.73 -13.35 7.72
C ARG A 794 16.12 -14.30 8.75
N ASP A 795 16.93 -15.23 9.24
CA ASP A 795 16.63 -16.13 10.36
C ASP A 795 15.27 -16.85 10.30
N ASN A 796 14.81 -17.13 9.08
CA ASN A 796 13.55 -17.83 8.87
C ASN A 796 13.72 -19.33 9.09
N GLU A 797 12.68 -19.95 9.63
CA GLU A 797 12.61 -21.39 9.88
C GLU A 797 11.46 -22.02 9.07
N ALA A 798 11.67 -23.23 8.57
CA ALA A 798 10.61 -24.06 8.03
C ALA A 798 10.82 -25.53 8.39
N PHE A 799 9.79 -26.27 8.79
CA PHE A 799 9.93 -27.72 8.98
C PHE A 799 8.66 -28.51 8.75
N GLY A 800 8.83 -29.79 8.46
CA GLY A 800 7.72 -30.63 8.01
C GLY A 800 7.19 -30.18 6.65
N THR A 801 8.08 -29.84 5.70
CA THR A 801 7.73 -29.29 4.38
C THR A 801 8.06 -30.25 3.23
N ASP A 802 7.34 -30.17 2.11
CA ASP A 802 7.80 -30.80 0.87
C ASP A 802 8.96 -30.01 0.24
N VAL A 803 8.86 -28.67 0.24
CA VAL A 803 9.95 -27.78 -0.16
C VAL A 803 10.08 -26.64 0.85
N GLY A 804 11.29 -26.38 1.35
CA GLY A 804 11.54 -25.29 2.30
C GLY A 804 11.39 -23.91 1.65
N LEU A 805 12.11 -23.68 0.56
CA LEU A 805 12.13 -22.40 -0.17
C LEU A 805 11.94 -22.62 -1.68
N ILE A 806 11.06 -21.85 -2.31
CA ILE A 806 10.89 -21.79 -3.76
C ILE A 806 11.08 -20.34 -4.23
N VAL A 807 11.95 -20.14 -5.23
CA VAL A 807 12.10 -18.83 -5.90
C VAL A 807 11.96 -19.01 -7.41
N VAL A 808 11.01 -18.28 -7.99
CA VAL A 808 10.71 -18.33 -9.43
C VAL A 808 10.36 -16.92 -9.94
N LYS A 809 11.04 -16.48 -11.00
CA LYS A 809 10.67 -15.27 -11.76
C LYS A 809 10.02 -15.57 -13.10
N ALA A 810 9.48 -14.53 -13.76
CA ALA A 810 9.11 -14.61 -15.17
C ALA A 810 10.36 -14.68 -16.07
N GLY A 811 11.37 -13.86 -15.78
CA GLY A 811 12.67 -13.85 -16.46
C GLY A 811 13.86 -13.87 -15.51
N ALA A 812 15.02 -14.33 -15.98
CA ALA A 812 16.24 -14.37 -15.16
C ALA A 812 17.01 -13.04 -15.10
N GLU A 813 16.61 -12.06 -15.89
CA GLU A 813 17.20 -10.73 -15.98
C GLU A 813 16.78 -9.91 -14.75
N GLN A 814 17.73 -9.23 -14.11
CA GLN A 814 17.50 -8.28 -13.03
C GLN A 814 17.82 -6.84 -13.47
N GLY A 815 18.82 -6.65 -14.34
CA GLY A 815 19.18 -5.35 -14.89
C GLY A 815 20.08 -4.49 -13.99
N SER A 816 20.39 -4.95 -12.78
CA SER A 816 21.30 -4.33 -11.81
C SER A 816 22.32 -5.35 -11.28
N ASP A 817 23.39 -4.90 -10.60
CA ASP A 817 24.38 -5.79 -9.96
C ASP A 817 24.10 -5.99 -8.44
N VAL A 818 23.05 -5.34 -7.92
CA VAL A 818 22.53 -5.56 -6.56
C VAL A 818 22.15 -7.03 -6.41
N ARG A 819 22.26 -7.59 -5.20
CA ARG A 819 22.02 -9.02 -4.97
C ARG A 819 20.86 -9.23 -4.03
N THR A 820 20.06 -10.25 -4.30
CA THR A 820 19.26 -10.87 -3.24
C THR A 820 20.23 -11.58 -2.29
N VAL A 821 20.20 -11.22 -1.00
CA VAL A 821 20.89 -11.94 0.07
C VAL A 821 19.83 -12.62 0.92
N LEU A 822 19.84 -13.96 0.93
CA LEU A 822 19.03 -14.75 1.85
C LEU A 822 19.98 -15.20 2.95
N ASP A 823 19.81 -14.66 4.15
CA ASP A 823 20.69 -14.88 5.30
C ASP A 823 19.97 -15.73 6.36
N GLY A 824 20.63 -16.75 6.92
CA GLY A 824 20.03 -17.58 7.97
C GLY A 824 18.72 -18.26 7.56
N PHE A 825 18.79 -19.46 6.98
CA PHE A 825 17.60 -20.27 6.71
C PHE A 825 17.74 -21.65 7.33
N LEU A 826 16.90 -21.96 8.32
CA LEU A 826 16.82 -23.28 8.92
C LEU A 826 15.65 -24.04 8.30
N ASN A 827 15.93 -25.15 7.62
CA ASN A 827 14.88 -26.03 7.11
C ASN A 827 15.13 -27.50 7.47
N TRP A 828 14.20 -28.12 8.18
CA TRP A 828 14.39 -29.50 8.65
C TRP A 828 13.14 -30.37 8.47
N GLU A 829 13.32 -31.69 8.48
CA GLU A 829 12.23 -32.63 8.15
C GLU A 829 11.59 -32.31 6.79
N THR A 830 12.47 -32.07 5.81
CA THR A 830 12.09 -31.59 4.47
C THR A 830 12.46 -32.59 3.38
N LYS A 831 11.74 -32.52 2.25
CA LYS A 831 12.10 -33.28 1.05
C LYS A 831 13.06 -32.53 0.15
N GLN A 832 12.88 -31.23 -0.04
CA GLN A 832 13.79 -30.34 -0.74
C GLN A 832 14.04 -29.08 0.09
N GLY A 833 15.30 -28.71 0.30
CA GLY A 833 15.62 -27.51 1.09
C GLY A 833 15.26 -26.22 0.36
N ALA A 834 15.86 -25.99 -0.81
CA ALA A 834 15.58 -24.83 -1.66
C ALA A 834 15.52 -25.21 -3.16
N ASP A 835 14.56 -24.67 -3.89
CA ASP A 835 14.42 -24.78 -5.36
C ASP A 835 14.35 -23.40 -5.99
N ILE A 836 15.40 -23.03 -6.73
CA ILE A 836 15.62 -21.67 -7.24
C ILE A 836 15.79 -21.71 -8.75
N SER A 837 14.92 -21.02 -9.48
CA SER A 837 14.97 -20.96 -10.95
C SER A 837 14.60 -19.61 -11.51
N TYR A 838 14.94 -19.43 -12.79
CA TYR A 838 14.64 -18.24 -13.58
C TYR A 838 15.16 -16.98 -12.91
N THR A 839 16.30 -17.01 -12.21
CA THR A 839 16.78 -15.85 -11.46
C THR A 839 18.30 -15.74 -11.51
N SER A 840 18.82 -14.60 -11.08
CA SER A 840 20.26 -14.31 -11.04
C SER A 840 20.61 -13.36 -9.91
N HIS A 841 21.90 -13.29 -9.55
CA HIS A 841 22.43 -12.41 -8.51
C HIS A 841 22.01 -12.76 -7.06
N TYR A 842 22.07 -14.05 -6.66
CA TYR A 842 21.69 -14.46 -5.30
C TYR A 842 22.89 -14.91 -4.47
N THR A 843 22.84 -14.59 -3.18
CA THR A 843 23.74 -15.11 -2.15
C THR A 843 22.90 -15.82 -1.10
N LEU A 844 23.08 -17.13 -0.96
CA LEU A 844 22.47 -17.97 0.07
C LEU A 844 23.49 -18.11 1.19
N LYS A 845 23.26 -17.44 2.30
CA LYS A 845 24.19 -17.34 3.42
C LYS A 845 23.66 -18.09 4.62
N ASP A 846 24.50 -18.94 5.21
CA ASP A 846 24.26 -19.64 6.47
C ASP A 846 22.96 -20.48 6.48
N PHE A 847 22.66 -21.15 5.37
CA PHE A 847 21.55 -22.10 5.28
C PHE A 847 21.87 -23.41 6.03
N ASP A 848 20.99 -23.86 6.93
CA ASP A 848 21.07 -25.16 7.60
C ASP A 848 19.88 -26.03 7.18
N LEU A 849 20.15 -26.99 6.29
CA LEU A 849 19.11 -27.80 5.63
C LEU A 849 19.24 -29.27 6.03
N VAL A 850 18.15 -29.86 6.52
CA VAL A 850 18.11 -31.23 7.05
C VAL A 850 16.97 -32.01 6.37
N GLY A 851 17.34 -32.88 5.45
CA GLY A 851 16.45 -33.86 4.84
C GLY A 851 16.33 -35.12 5.70
N THR A 852 15.13 -35.67 5.79
CA THR A 852 14.84 -36.88 6.56
C THR A 852 14.07 -37.90 5.73
N GLU A 853 14.28 -39.19 6.02
CA GLU A 853 13.52 -40.27 5.42
C GLU A 853 12.58 -40.86 6.48
N THR A 854 11.39 -40.31 6.59
CA THR A 854 10.36 -40.74 7.55
C THR A 854 9.63 -42.04 7.13
N GLY A 855 9.92 -42.56 5.92
CA GLY A 855 9.28 -43.74 5.33
C GLY A 855 7.99 -43.40 4.57
N GLY A 856 7.57 -44.25 3.61
CA GLY A 856 6.44 -43.97 2.72
C GLY A 856 6.85 -43.42 1.34
N PHE A 857 6.05 -42.54 0.72
CA PHE A 857 6.40 -41.82 -0.52
C PHE A 857 7.26 -40.56 -0.27
N PHE A 858 7.54 -40.25 0.99
CA PHE A 858 8.42 -39.15 1.38
C PHE A 858 9.88 -39.60 1.38
N THR A 859 10.71 -38.93 0.60
CA THR A 859 12.14 -39.25 0.47
C THR A 859 12.89 -37.96 0.18
N ALA A 860 13.82 -37.60 1.07
CA ALA A 860 14.68 -36.44 0.89
C ALA A 860 15.43 -36.51 -0.44
N ASP A 861 15.26 -35.49 -1.28
CA ASP A 861 15.74 -35.44 -2.66
C ASP A 861 17.00 -34.57 -2.78
N ALA A 862 16.86 -33.26 -2.63
CA ALA A 862 17.96 -32.32 -2.80
C ALA A 862 18.00 -31.26 -1.69
N GLY A 863 19.18 -30.93 -1.18
CA GLY A 863 19.35 -29.80 -0.28
C GLY A 863 19.07 -28.49 -1.01
N ILE A 864 19.86 -28.17 -2.03
CA ILE A 864 19.65 -27.00 -2.89
C ILE A 864 19.55 -27.45 -4.35
N ARG A 865 18.54 -26.97 -5.05
CA ARG A 865 18.32 -27.21 -6.47
C ARG A 865 18.34 -25.88 -7.23
N LEU A 866 19.20 -25.79 -8.23
CA LEU A 866 19.30 -24.63 -9.12
C LEU A 866 18.70 -24.98 -10.46
N GLY A 867 17.42 -24.69 -10.64
CA GLY A 867 16.68 -25.11 -11.83
C GLY A 867 16.95 -24.25 -13.07
N THR A 868 16.00 -24.23 -13.99
CA THR A 868 16.20 -23.63 -15.32
C THR A 868 16.50 -22.14 -15.23
N ASN A 869 17.49 -21.68 -16.00
CA ASN A 869 17.89 -20.26 -16.08
C ASN A 869 18.40 -19.64 -14.76
N ALA A 870 18.84 -20.44 -13.78
CA ALA A 870 19.59 -19.95 -12.63
C ALA A 870 21.08 -19.71 -12.97
N PHE A 871 21.62 -18.55 -12.64
CA PHE A 871 23.06 -18.24 -12.78
C PHE A 871 23.53 -17.16 -11.78
N ASP A 872 24.84 -17.00 -11.62
CA ASP A 872 25.44 -16.06 -10.66
C ASP A 872 24.97 -16.25 -9.20
N MET A 873 24.97 -17.52 -8.77
CA MET A 873 24.61 -17.92 -7.40
C MET A 873 25.84 -18.14 -6.54
N VAL A 874 25.75 -17.71 -5.29
CA VAL A 874 26.75 -17.95 -4.24
C VAL A 874 26.08 -18.69 -3.10
N MET A 875 26.66 -19.81 -2.66
CA MET A 875 26.31 -20.48 -1.41
C MET A 875 27.46 -20.29 -0.44
N ASN A 876 27.21 -19.66 0.69
CA ASN A 876 28.22 -19.28 1.67
C ASN A 876 27.83 -19.80 3.06
N GLY A 877 28.64 -20.69 3.65
CA GLY A 877 28.39 -21.22 4.99
C GLY A 877 27.24 -22.24 5.09
N ALA A 878 26.72 -22.75 3.96
CA ALA A 878 25.59 -23.67 3.99
C ALA A 878 25.96 -25.06 4.56
N THR A 879 25.11 -25.62 5.41
CA THR A 879 25.21 -26.98 5.96
C THR A 879 24.05 -27.83 5.45
N LEU A 880 24.34 -28.90 4.70
CA LEU A 880 23.33 -29.77 4.10
C LEU A 880 23.41 -31.18 4.67
N SER A 881 22.31 -31.69 5.21
CA SER A 881 22.27 -32.98 5.92
C SER A 881 21.18 -33.93 5.41
N GLY A 882 21.49 -35.22 5.26
CA GLY A 882 20.47 -36.28 5.06
C GLY A 882 19.79 -36.36 3.69
N PHE A 883 20.21 -35.56 2.71
CA PHE A 883 19.64 -35.58 1.35
C PHE A 883 20.23 -36.65 0.43
N ALA A 884 19.46 -37.07 -0.59
CA ALA A 884 20.01 -37.87 -1.68
C ALA A 884 21.06 -37.08 -2.49
N THR A 885 20.78 -35.81 -2.77
CA THR A 885 21.70 -34.88 -3.43
C THR A 885 21.94 -33.66 -2.55
N GLY A 886 23.19 -33.22 -2.39
CA GLY A 886 23.51 -31.99 -1.66
C GLY A 886 23.05 -30.78 -2.47
N ILE A 887 23.77 -30.49 -3.55
CA ILE A 887 23.42 -29.42 -4.50
C ILE A 887 23.24 -30.01 -5.90
N ASP A 888 22.05 -29.80 -6.48
CA ASP A 888 21.73 -30.13 -7.86
C ASP A 888 21.88 -28.90 -8.77
N MET A 889 22.83 -28.95 -9.70
CA MET A 889 23.20 -27.85 -10.61
C MET A 889 22.97 -28.25 -12.08
N PRO A 890 21.73 -28.48 -12.53
CA PRO A 890 21.45 -28.81 -13.91
C PRO A 890 21.83 -27.66 -14.86
N PHE A 891 22.61 -27.94 -15.91
CA PHE A 891 22.90 -26.98 -16.98
C PHE A 891 21.69 -26.79 -17.92
N SER A 892 20.60 -26.25 -17.39
CA SER A 892 19.35 -26.05 -18.11
C SER A 892 19.13 -24.57 -18.40
N TYR A 893 19.52 -24.13 -19.61
CA TYR A 893 19.31 -22.76 -20.07
C TYR A 893 18.45 -22.73 -21.32
N THR A 894 17.54 -21.77 -21.42
CA THR A 894 16.68 -21.58 -22.60
C THR A 894 17.34 -20.75 -23.71
N TYR A 895 18.58 -20.28 -23.50
CA TYR A 895 19.35 -19.46 -24.43
C TYR A 895 20.82 -19.89 -24.50
N ALA A 896 21.53 -19.43 -25.54
CA ALA A 896 22.90 -19.85 -25.83
C ALA A 896 23.90 -19.18 -24.86
N GLN A 897 24.54 -19.97 -24.01
CA GLN A 897 25.49 -19.47 -23.04
C GLN A 897 26.92 -19.46 -23.58
N THR A 898 27.67 -18.40 -23.25
CA THR A 898 29.14 -18.42 -23.35
C THR A 898 29.72 -18.99 -22.07
N ASP A 899 30.83 -19.75 -22.15
CA ASP A 899 31.33 -20.58 -21.04
C ASP A 899 31.73 -19.84 -19.75
N ARG A 900 31.73 -18.49 -19.69
CA ARG A 900 32.27 -17.71 -18.56
C ARG A 900 31.24 -17.00 -17.65
N GLY A 901 29.97 -16.93 -18.03
CA GLY A 901 28.96 -16.12 -17.30
C GLY A 901 28.04 -16.87 -16.34
N VAL A 902 28.19 -18.19 -16.18
CA VAL A 902 27.16 -19.05 -15.54
C VAL A 902 27.72 -19.96 -14.45
N GLY A 903 28.80 -19.55 -13.80
CA GLY A 903 29.41 -20.30 -12.71
C GLY A 903 28.66 -20.12 -11.39
N PHE A 904 28.54 -21.19 -10.60
CA PHE A 904 28.13 -21.12 -9.20
C PHE A 904 29.36 -21.10 -8.30
N ILE A 905 29.26 -20.41 -7.17
CA ILE A 905 30.35 -20.27 -6.19
C ILE A 905 29.89 -20.88 -4.87
N LEU A 906 30.70 -21.79 -4.35
CA LEU A 906 30.45 -22.46 -3.07
C LEU A 906 31.59 -22.06 -2.12
N ILE A 907 31.24 -21.51 -0.96
CA ILE A 907 32.16 -21.06 0.08
C ILE A 907 31.77 -21.79 1.37
N ASP A 908 32.70 -22.54 1.96
CA ASP A 908 32.50 -23.23 3.24
C ASP A 908 31.23 -24.11 3.33
N VAL A 909 30.83 -24.74 2.22
CA VAL A 909 29.63 -25.60 2.19
C VAL A 909 29.93 -26.97 2.81
N ASP A 910 29.23 -27.29 3.89
CA ASP A 910 29.33 -28.59 4.59
C ASP A 910 28.24 -29.57 4.15
N MET A 911 28.60 -30.84 4.05
CA MET A 911 27.78 -31.91 3.47
C MET A 911 27.82 -33.14 4.38
N ASN A 912 26.76 -33.35 5.15
CA ASN A 912 26.67 -34.38 6.19
C ASN A 912 25.66 -35.47 5.81
N ASP A 913 26.10 -36.73 5.75
CA ASP A 913 25.22 -37.87 5.39
C ASP A 913 24.45 -37.69 4.05
N VAL A 914 25.02 -36.92 3.13
CA VAL A 914 24.49 -36.73 1.78
C VAL A 914 24.97 -37.86 0.87
N ARG A 915 24.08 -38.51 0.12
CA ARG A 915 24.47 -39.65 -0.75
C ARG A 915 25.32 -39.22 -1.93
N GLN A 916 25.01 -38.08 -2.53
CA GLN A 916 25.76 -37.47 -3.62
C GLN A 916 25.89 -35.96 -3.38
N SER A 917 27.11 -35.47 -3.14
CA SER A 917 27.30 -34.04 -2.84
C SER A 917 26.83 -33.12 -3.97
N TYR A 918 27.12 -33.49 -5.22
CA TYR A 918 26.82 -32.65 -6.38
C TYR A 918 26.27 -33.44 -7.57
N VAL A 919 25.23 -32.90 -8.21
CA VAL A 919 24.81 -33.26 -9.58
C VAL A 919 25.09 -32.06 -10.49
N GLY A 920 25.58 -32.32 -11.71
CA GLY A 920 25.84 -31.25 -12.68
C GLY A 920 27.05 -30.36 -12.40
N TYR A 921 27.90 -30.67 -11.42
CA TYR A 921 29.10 -29.88 -11.16
C TYR A 921 30.09 -29.88 -12.34
N ASN A 922 30.58 -28.69 -12.72
CA ASN A 922 31.61 -28.52 -13.74
C ASN A 922 32.70 -27.57 -13.25
N SER A 923 33.89 -28.10 -12.97
CA SER A 923 35.03 -27.32 -12.46
C SER A 923 35.58 -26.27 -13.45
N ALA A 924 35.16 -26.29 -14.72
CA ALA A 924 35.49 -25.23 -15.67
C ALA A 924 34.58 -24.00 -15.54
N ARG A 925 33.47 -24.11 -14.80
CA ARG A 925 32.45 -23.08 -14.61
C ARG A 925 32.24 -22.73 -13.15
N HIS A 926 32.12 -23.74 -12.28
CA HIS A 926 31.85 -23.57 -10.86
C HIS A 926 33.15 -23.45 -10.07
N THR A 927 33.10 -22.73 -8.95
CA THR A 927 34.25 -22.49 -8.07
C THR A 927 33.89 -22.93 -6.64
N ILE A 928 34.80 -23.66 -6.01
CA ILE A 928 34.72 -23.98 -4.57
C ILE A 928 35.86 -23.21 -3.90
N LEU A 929 35.53 -22.49 -2.83
CA LEU A 929 36.44 -21.63 -2.07
C LEU A 929 36.31 -21.93 -0.58
N ASP A 930 37.37 -21.59 0.15
CA ASP A 930 37.34 -21.49 1.61
C ASP A 930 37.24 -19.99 1.97
N SER A 931 36.50 -19.62 3.02
CA SER A 931 36.34 -18.20 3.42
C SER A 931 37.67 -17.50 3.72
N ASP A 932 38.69 -18.23 4.15
CA ASP A 932 40.04 -17.70 4.40
C ASP A 932 40.77 -17.21 3.13
N THR A 933 40.24 -17.54 1.94
CA THR A 933 40.75 -17.07 0.64
C THR A 933 40.11 -15.76 0.19
N LEU A 934 39.02 -15.33 0.83
CA LEU A 934 38.36 -14.06 0.54
C LEU A 934 39.26 -12.90 0.98
N VAL A 935 39.18 -11.79 0.24
CA VAL A 935 39.92 -10.56 0.57
C VAL A 935 38.92 -9.48 0.95
N THR A 936 38.90 -9.12 2.23
CA THR A 936 38.04 -8.05 2.76
C THR A 936 38.38 -6.70 2.15
N ASP A 937 37.43 -5.76 2.20
CA ASP A 937 37.62 -4.35 1.82
C ASP A 937 38.14 -4.17 0.38
N ARG A 938 37.76 -5.09 -0.52
CA ARG A 938 38.25 -5.12 -1.91
C ARG A 938 37.24 -4.60 -2.93
N LEU A 939 35.99 -4.37 -2.53
CA LEU A 939 34.93 -3.94 -3.44
C LEU A 939 35.36 -2.67 -4.19
N ARG A 940 35.34 -2.72 -5.51
CA ARG A 940 35.70 -1.61 -6.41
C ARG A 940 35.21 -1.83 -7.82
N PHE A 941 34.97 -0.73 -8.54
CA PHE A 941 34.54 -0.74 -9.92
C PHE A 941 35.50 0.01 -10.86
N VAL A 942 35.71 -0.53 -12.06
CA VAL A 942 36.46 0.13 -13.14
C VAL A 942 35.67 0.07 -14.44
N GLN A 943 35.25 1.24 -14.94
CA GLN A 943 34.56 1.40 -16.23
C GLN A 943 35.51 1.82 -17.36
N PRO A 944 35.24 1.44 -18.61
CA PRO A 944 35.82 2.09 -19.78
C PRO A 944 35.16 3.45 -20.04
N GLU A 945 35.74 4.26 -20.94
CA GLU A 945 35.03 5.44 -21.46
C GLU A 945 33.86 4.97 -22.35
N VAL A 946 32.64 5.40 -22.01
CA VAL A 946 31.42 5.14 -22.79
C VAL A 946 30.90 6.45 -23.36
N THR A 947 30.53 6.45 -24.64
CA THR A 947 29.87 7.57 -25.32
C THR A 947 28.49 7.11 -25.79
N LEU A 948 27.46 7.90 -25.50
CA LEU A 948 26.08 7.66 -25.87
C LEU A 948 25.61 8.66 -26.93
N ARG A 949 24.94 8.15 -27.95
CA ARG A 949 24.20 8.93 -28.94
C ARG A 949 22.71 8.80 -28.72
N ALA A 950 21.94 9.73 -29.30
CA ALA A 950 20.52 9.86 -29.04
C ALA A 950 19.67 8.65 -29.47
N ASP A 951 20.15 7.83 -30.40
CA ASP A 951 19.44 6.67 -30.96
C ASP A 951 20.01 5.31 -30.53
N GLU A 952 20.94 5.30 -29.57
CA GLU A 952 21.66 4.11 -29.10
C GLU A 952 21.14 3.64 -27.73
N ASN A 953 21.19 2.34 -27.49
CA ASN A 953 21.04 1.80 -26.14
C ASN A 953 22.32 2.08 -25.35
N LEU A 954 22.19 2.32 -24.04
CA LEU A 954 23.30 2.47 -23.12
C LEU A 954 23.58 1.14 -22.41
N THR A 955 24.65 0.44 -22.80
CA THR A 955 25.14 -0.73 -22.05
C THR A 955 26.16 -0.30 -21.01
N LEU A 956 25.94 -0.66 -19.76
CA LEU A 956 26.82 -0.32 -18.64
C LEU A 956 27.99 -1.30 -18.57
N LEU A 957 29.17 -0.89 -19.00
CA LEU A 957 30.36 -1.73 -19.12
C LEU A 957 31.32 -1.53 -17.95
N GLY A 958 32.02 -2.59 -17.55
CA GLY A 958 33.08 -2.46 -16.56
C GLY A 958 33.50 -3.77 -15.93
N THR A 959 34.49 -3.66 -15.04
CA THR A 959 35.01 -4.76 -14.24
C THR A 959 34.80 -4.45 -12.77
N LYS A 960 34.01 -5.28 -12.10
CA LYS A 960 33.89 -5.32 -10.65
C LYS A 960 35.03 -6.13 -10.07
N THR A 961 35.60 -5.71 -8.95
CA THR A 961 36.41 -6.58 -8.09
C THR A 961 35.80 -6.57 -6.71
N ASP A 962 35.43 -7.75 -6.20
CA ASP A 962 34.83 -7.97 -4.88
C ASP A 962 35.72 -8.90 -4.05
N SER A 963 35.27 -9.39 -2.90
CA SER A 963 36.00 -10.29 -1.99
C SER A 963 36.45 -11.61 -2.64
N ILE A 964 35.71 -12.09 -3.64
CA ILE A 964 35.99 -13.32 -4.39
C ILE A 964 37.00 -13.08 -5.52
N GLY A 965 36.77 -12.08 -6.37
CA GLY A 965 37.69 -11.80 -7.47
C GLY A 965 37.25 -10.68 -8.40
N SER A 966 37.98 -10.51 -9.50
CA SER A 966 37.58 -9.60 -10.58
C SER A 966 36.68 -10.32 -11.59
N VAL A 967 35.58 -9.69 -11.96
CA VAL A 967 34.63 -10.18 -12.97
C VAL A 967 34.10 -9.02 -13.81
N SER A 968 33.74 -9.30 -15.06
CA SER A 968 32.96 -8.35 -15.88
C SER A 968 31.59 -8.17 -15.24
N ARG A 969 31.08 -6.93 -15.14
CA ARG A 969 29.69 -6.73 -14.68
C ARG A 969 28.65 -7.32 -15.64
N GLN A 970 29.02 -7.45 -16.91
CA GLN A 970 28.12 -7.97 -17.95
C GLN A 970 27.97 -9.49 -17.86
N ASN A 971 26.72 -9.95 -17.78
CA ASN A 971 26.33 -11.33 -17.94
C ASN A 971 25.59 -11.54 -19.27
N ALA A 972 25.75 -12.69 -19.92
CA ALA A 972 25.03 -13.00 -21.15
C ALA A 972 23.54 -13.29 -20.90
N GLY A 973 23.19 -13.71 -19.68
CA GLY A 973 21.81 -13.95 -19.23
C GLY A 973 21.14 -12.76 -18.57
N ASP A 974 21.91 -11.71 -18.25
CA ASP A 974 21.44 -10.44 -17.70
C ASP A 974 22.36 -9.31 -18.20
N MET A 975 22.00 -8.75 -19.35
CA MET A 975 22.76 -7.65 -19.93
C MET A 975 22.26 -6.34 -19.33
N GLN A 976 23.08 -5.69 -18.51
CA GLN A 976 22.75 -4.39 -17.92
C GLN A 976 22.80 -3.29 -18.99
N THR A 977 21.65 -3.10 -19.65
CA THR A 977 21.45 -2.20 -20.79
C THR A 977 20.18 -1.38 -20.57
N ILE A 978 20.35 -0.06 -20.58
CA ILE A 978 19.25 0.90 -20.61
C ILE A 978 18.88 1.10 -22.09
N TYR A 979 17.63 0.81 -22.42
CA TYR A 979 17.20 0.89 -23.81
C TYR A 979 17.04 2.34 -24.25
N ARG A 980 17.24 2.62 -25.54
CA ARG A 980 17.22 3.99 -26.11
C ARG A 980 15.93 4.78 -25.83
N TRP A 981 14.81 4.10 -25.56
CA TRP A 981 13.53 4.74 -25.23
C TRP A 981 13.42 5.13 -23.75
N ASP A 982 14.22 4.52 -22.87
CA ASP A 982 14.32 4.86 -21.45
C ASP A 982 15.43 5.91 -21.17
N VAL A 983 16.32 6.13 -22.13
CA VAL A 983 17.40 7.15 -22.04
C VAL A 983 16.88 8.58 -21.79
N PRO A 984 15.76 9.03 -22.40
CA PRO A 984 15.17 10.32 -22.07
C PRO A 984 14.85 10.46 -20.58
N ASP A 985 14.15 9.49 -19.98
CA ASP A 985 13.73 9.52 -18.57
C ASP A 985 14.95 9.47 -17.63
N LEU A 986 15.95 8.65 -17.96
CA LEU A 986 17.25 8.63 -17.29
C LEU A 986 17.93 10.02 -17.32
N LEU A 987 17.93 10.71 -18.46
CA LEU A 987 18.60 12.00 -18.58
C LEU A 987 17.76 13.16 -18.04
N ASP A 988 16.42 13.05 -18.01
CA ASP A 988 15.52 13.99 -17.34
C ASP A 988 15.82 13.99 -15.83
N SER A 989 15.96 12.79 -15.24
CA SER A 989 16.29 12.61 -13.82
C SER A 989 17.74 12.96 -13.47
N THR A 990 18.73 12.52 -14.26
CA THR A 990 20.16 12.70 -13.90
C THR A 990 20.80 14.01 -14.39
N GLY A 991 20.23 14.63 -15.43
CA GLY A 991 20.84 15.80 -16.07
C GLY A 991 22.21 15.54 -16.68
N TYR A 992 22.99 16.61 -16.89
CA TYR A 992 24.35 16.52 -17.43
C TYR A 992 25.25 17.70 -17.02
N TYR A 993 26.56 17.49 -17.13
CA TYR A 993 27.61 18.48 -16.91
C TYR A 993 28.41 18.73 -18.19
N THR A 994 29.11 19.86 -18.22
CA THR A 994 30.08 20.21 -19.26
C THR A 994 31.50 20.13 -18.70
N THR A 995 32.34 19.28 -19.29
CA THR A 995 33.74 19.15 -18.92
C THR A 995 34.59 20.35 -19.40
N ALA A 996 35.81 20.49 -18.89
CA ALA A 996 36.71 21.58 -19.26
C ALA A 996 37.08 21.64 -20.75
N ASP A 997 36.99 20.51 -21.48
CA ASP A 997 37.24 20.43 -22.92
C ASP A 997 35.97 20.66 -23.77
N GLY A 998 34.82 20.91 -23.13
CA GLY A 998 33.54 21.17 -23.78
C GLY A 998 32.69 19.94 -24.07
N ARG A 999 33.16 18.72 -23.74
CA ARG A 999 32.33 17.51 -23.83
C ARG A 999 31.25 17.51 -22.75
N LYS A 1000 30.09 16.94 -23.07
CA LYS A 1000 29.00 16.72 -22.13
C LYS A 1000 29.12 15.35 -21.47
N ILE A 1001 28.81 15.26 -20.18
CA ILE A 1001 28.78 14.00 -19.44
C ILE A 1001 27.52 13.90 -18.58
N ALA A 1002 26.93 12.71 -18.50
CA ALA A 1002 25.99 12.35 -17.44
C ALA A 1002 26.72 11.54 -16.37
N LEU A 1003 26.34 11.76 -15.11
CA LEU A 1003 26.79 10.98 -13.95
C LEU A 1003 25.58 10.21 -13.47
N ILE A 1004 25.53 8.91 -13.77
CA ILE A 1004 24.40 8.04 -13.45
C ILE A 1004 24.71 7.34 -12.13
N PRO A 1005 23.93 7.54 -11.05
CA PRO A 1005 24.06 6.76 -9.83
C PRO A 1005 23.89 5.26 -10.14
N ASP A 1006 24.77 4.43 -9.60
CA ASP A 1006 24.78 2.99 -9.86
C ASP A 1006 25.36 2.24 -8.64
N LEU A 1007 24.99 0.97 -8.52
CA LEU A 1007 25.34 0.10 -7.40
C LEU A 1007 26.02 -1.17 -7.90
N ILE A 1008 27.05 -1.60 -7.17
CA ILE A 1008 27.61 -2.95 -7.29
C ILE A 1008 27.66 -3.62 -5.92
N ALA A 1009 27.49 -4.94 -5.91
CA ALA A 1009 27.47 -5.73 -4.68
C ALA A 1009 28.67 -6.68 -4.60
N ASP A 1010 29.20 -6.88 -3.40
CA ASP A 1010 30.10 -7.99 -3.11
C ASP A 1010 29.35 -9.32 -3.24
N ARG A 1011 29.88 -10.25 -4.04
CA ARG A 1011 29.20 -11.53 -4.28
C ARG A 1011 29.11 -12.41 -3.04
N ALA A 1012 30.07 -12.35 -2.10
CA ALA A 1012 30.07 -13.22 -0.93
C ALA A 1012 29.20 -12.69 0.22
N THR A 1013 29.09 -11.36 0.35
CA THR A 1013 28.44 -10.71 1.50
C THR A 1013 27.20 -9.90 1.14
N GLY A 1014 27.05 -9.45 -0.11
CA GLY A 1014 26.01 -8.50 -0.50
C GLY A 1014 26.35 -7.03 -0.25
N GLU A 1015 27.49 -6.74 0.40
CA GLU A 1015 27.93 -5.37 0.70
C GLU A 1015 27.89 -4.48 -0.56
N LEU A 1016 27.26 -3.32 -0.43
CA LEU A 1016 27.01 -2.40 -1.56
C LEU A 1016 28.07 -1.31 -1.66
N MET A 1017 28.43 -0.99 -2.90
CA MET A 1017 29.16 0.22 -3.25
C MET A 1017 28.33 1.04 -4.24
N LYS A 1018 27.97 2.26 -3.81
CA LYS A 1018 27.38 3.30 -4.67
C LYS A 1018 28.47 4.13 -5.36
N PHE A 1019 28.28 4.43 -6.63
CA PHE A 1019 29.21 5.25 -7.42
C PHE A 1019 28.50 5.94 -8.60
N SER A 1020 29.10 6.99 -9.19
CA SER A 1020 28.60 7.54 -10.46
C SER A 1020 29.23 6.84 -11.67
N TYR A 1021 28.40 6.16 -12.46
CA TYR A 1021 28.74 5.68 -13.79
C TYR A 1021 28.81 6.87 -14.78
N LYS A 1022 29.93 7.00 -15.50
CA LYS A 1022 30.23 8.21 -16.27
C LYS A 1022 30.02 7.97 -17.76
N VAL A 1023 29.08 8.71 -18.35
CA VAL A 1023 28.71 8.58 -19.77
C VAL A 1023 28.98 9.90 -20.49
N TYR A 1024 29.77 9.86 -21.56
CA TYR A 1024 29.92 11.01 -22.45
C TYR A 1024 28.74 11.10 -23.41
N LEU A 1025 28.20 12.30 -23.59
CA LEU A 1025 27.02 12.52 -24.42
C LEU A 1025 27.41 13.15 -25.76
N ASP A 1026 27.27 12.39 -26.84
CA ASP A 1026 27.30 12.87 -28.23
C ASP A 1026 25.85 13.20 -28.68
N ILE A 1027 25.21 14.07 -27.92
CA ILE A 1027 23.81 14.45 -28.04
C ILE A 1027 23.72 15.97 -28.16
N SER A 1028 22.86 16.47 -29.05
CA SER A 1028 22.70 17.92 -29.24
C SER A 1028 22.00 18.58 -28.06
N ASP A 1029 22.32 19.84 -27.74
CA ASP A 1029 21.66 20.55 -26.64
C ASP A 1029 20.15 20.72 -26.87
N SER A 1030 19.73 20.76 -28.14
CA SER A 1030 18.30 20.81 -28.48
C SER A 1030 17.58 19.52 -28.07
N GLN A 1031 18.24 18.38 -28.27
CA GLN A 1031 17.68 17.07 -27.93
C GLN A 1031 17.65 16.88 -26.41
N LEU A 1032 18.74 17.23 -25.72
CA LEU A 1032 18.79 17.16 -24.25
C LEU A 1032 17.68 18.02 -23.62
N ARG A 1033 17.49 19.25 -24.12
CA ARG A 1033 16.38 20.11 -23.67
C ARG A 1033 14.99 19.54 -23.97
N SER A 1034 14.80 18.88 -25.11
CA SER A 1034 13.51 18.26 -25.42
C SER A 1034 13.21 17.05 -24.52
N TRP A 1035 14.25 16.42 -23.98
CA TRP A 1035 14.13 15.34 -23.00
C TRP A 1035 14.08 15.83 -21.55
N GLY A 1036 14.10 17.15 -21.31
CA GLY A 1036 14.07 17.71 -19.95
C GLY A 1036 15.42 17.77 -19.23
N ALA A 1037 16.44 17.06 -19.72
CA ALA A 1037 17.78 16.99 -19.13
C ALA A 1037 18.40 18.35 -18.77
N GLU A 1038 18.60 18.58 -17.47
CA GLU A 1038 19.12 19.82 -16.92
C GLU A 1038 20.65 19.90 -17.03
N ASN A 1039 21.20 21.10 -17.27
CA ASN A 1039 22.64 21.32 -17.30
C ASN A 1039 23.13 21.81 -15.93
N HIS A 1040 23.82 20.95 -15.19
CA HIS A 1040 24.34 21.24 -13.85
C HIS A 1040 25.63 22.08 -13.87
N GLY A 1041 26.04 22.56 -15.05
CA GLY A 1041 27.18 23.46 -15.21
C GLY A 1041 28.47 22.72 -15.51
N ARG A 1042 29.57 23.12 -14.87
CA ARG A 1042 30.92 22.64 -15.20
C ARG A 1042 31.30 21.47 -14.32
N TYR A 1043 31.71 20.35 -14.92
CA TYR A 1043 32.30 19.23 -14.18
C TYR A 1043 33.72 19.52 -13.73
N GLU A 1044 33.99 19.34 -12.44
CA GLU A 1044 35.30 19.57 -11.83
C GLU A 1044 35.99 18.24 -11.50
N ALA A 1045 36.74 17.69 -12.46
CA ALA A 1045 37.44 16.40 -12.28
C ALA A 1045 38.49 16.37 -11.16
N SER A 1046 38.83 17.51 -10.57
CA SER A 1046 39.72 17.63 -9.42
C SER A 1046 38.99 17.73 -8.09
N ASN A 1047 37.66 17.69 -8.08
CA ASN A 1047 36.86 17.71 -6.84
C ASN A 1047 37.26 16.51 -5.98
N ALA A 1048 37.52 16.74 -4.70
CA ALA A 1048 37.75 15.66 -3.77
C ALA A 1048 36.40 15.10 -3.31
N ALA A 1049 36.34 13.80 -3.00
CA ALA A 1049 35.17 13.25 -2.34
C ALA A 1049 35.07 13.80 -0.91
N ALA A 1050 33.84 13.85 -0.39
CA ALA A 1050 33.56 14.18 0.99
C ALA A 1050 34.30 13.26 1.97
N THR A 1051 34.43 13.70 3.22
CA THR A 1051 34.78 12.82 4.34
C THR A 1051 33.53 12.63 5.18
N ALA A 1052 32.95 11.43 5.11
CA ALA A 1052 31.83 11.02 5.95
C ALA A 1052 32.33 10.35 7.23
N ALA A 1053 31.76 10.66 8.39
CA ALA A 1053 32.17 10.14 9.68
C ALA A 1053 31.03 9.34 10.33
N ASN A 1054 31.32 8.12 10.80
CA ASN A 1054 30.31 7.25 11.43
C ASN A 1054 29.55 7.94 12.57
N ASP A 1055 28.27 7.63 12.66
CA ASP A 1055 27.32 8.20 13.61
C ASP A 1055 26.92 7.19 14.69
N ARG A 1056 26.52 7.71 15.85
CA ARG A 1056 26.00 6.90 16.95
C ARG A 1056 24.84 7.57 17.64
N VAL A 1057 23.74 6.83 17.78
CA VAL A 1057 22.51 7.31 18.43
C VAL A 1057 22.03 6.31 19.48
N ARG A 1058 21.22 6.80 20.41
CA ARG A 1058 20.46 5.99 21.36
C ARG A 1058 18.99 6.34 21.18
N VAL A 1059 18.15 5.32 21.20
CA VAL A 1059 16.70 5.46 21.08
C VAL A 1059 16.04 4.52 22.08
N GLU A 1060 14.86 4.90 22.52
CA GLU A 1060 14.02 4.03 23.34
C GLU A 1060 13.34 3.00 22.45
N MET A 1061 13.09 1.80 22.97
CA MET A 1061 12.30 0.79 22.28
C MET A 1061 10.93 1.36 21.86
N ASN A 1062 10.42 0.98 20.69
CA ASN A 1062 9.14 1.43 20.16
C ASN A 1062 9.02 2.97 20.00
N GLN A 1063 10.14 3.67 19.82
CA GLN A 1063 10.17 5.12 19.58
C GLN A 1063 11.01 5.45 18.36
N ASP A 1064 10.51 6.36 17.54
CA ASP A 1064 11.22 6.87 16.38
C ASP A 1064 12.33 7.86 16.78
N VAL A 1065 13.37 7.98 15.96
CA VAL A 1065 14.41 8.99 16.13
C VAL A 1065 14.82 9.63 14.81
N ARG A 1066 14.81 10.97 14.77
CA ARG A 1066 15.33 11.75 13.64
C ARG A 1066 16.85 11.86 13.68
N LEU A 1067 17.50 11.51 12.58
CA LEU A 1067 18.94 11.41 12.42
C LEU A 1067 19.47 12.56 11.55
N ASN A 1068 20.36 13.38 12.13
CA ASN A 1068 21.09 14.42 11.41
C ASN A 1068 22.51 13.94 11.09
N LEU A 1069 22.62 13.11 10.05
CA LEU A 1069 23.84 12.38 9.72
C LEU A 1069 24.96 13.30 9.20
N LEU A 1070 24.63 14.32 8.40
CA LEU A 1070 25.64 15.20 7.78
C LEU A 1070 26.29 16.19 8.76
N ALA A 1071 25.89 16.21 10.04
CA ALA A 1071 26.35 17.20 11.02
C ALA A 1071 27.86 17.10 11.33
N ASN A 1072 28.44 15.91 11.20
CA ASN A 1072 29.86 15.62 11.43
C ASN A 1072 30.67 15.52 10.11
N ASP A 1073 29.99 15.56 8.96
CA ASP A 1073 30.56 15.38 7.62
C ASP A 1073 31.09 16.67 7.00
N ARG A 1074 32.08 16.53 6.10
CA ARG A 1074 32.74 17.68 5.48
C ARG A 1074 33.20 17.41 4.06
N ASP A 1075 32.84 18.32 3.17
CA ASP A 1075 33.44 18.44 1.85
C ASP A 1075 34.74 19.28 1.90
N PRO A 1076 35.87 18.82 1.33
CA PRO A 1076 37.14 19.56 1.35
C PRO A 1076 37.10 20.92 0.64
N GLU A 1077 36.27 21.06 -0.39
CA GLU A 1077 36.05 22.28 -1.16
C GLU A 1077 34.93 23.16 -0.56
N GLY A 1078 34.22 22.67 0.46
CA GLY A 1078 33.12 23.36 1.14
C GLY A 1078 31.82 23.33 0.34
N ARG A 1079 31.64 22.33 -0.53
CA ARG A 1079 30.39 22.08 -1.26
C ARG A 1079 29.30 21.59 -0.30
N ALA A 1080 28.05 21.76 -0.73
CA ALA A 1080 26.91 21.21 -0.02
C ALA A 1080 26.93 19.68 -0.12
N LEU A 1081 26.52 19.02 0.96
CA LEU A 1081 26.36 17.57 1.03
C LEU A 1081 24.89 17.24 1.22
N GLU A 1082 24.48 16.09 0.70
CA GLU A 1082 23.19 15.47 0.93
C GLU A 1082 23.36 13.99 1.27
N VAL A 1083 22.35 13.39 1.91
CA VAL A 1083 22.26 11.94 2.05
C VAL A 1083 21.60 11.43 0.76
N ASP A 1084 22.31 10.58 0.02
CA ASP A 1084 21.80 9.97 -1.21
C ASP A 1084 21.83 8.45 -1.05
N GLY A 1085 20.74 7.90 -0.50
CA GLY A 1085 20.54 6.48 -0.24
C GLY A 1085 21.17 5.97 1.07
N PHE A 1086 20.69 4.81 1.48
CA PHE A 1086 21.14 4.05 2.65
C PHE A 1086 20.92 2.56 2.42
N THR A 1087 21.48 1.71 3.29
CA THR A 1087 21.11 0.29 3.39
C THR A 1087 20.06 0.11 4.48
N ASP A 1088 19.29 -0.94 4.42
CA ASP A 1088 18.34 -1.23 5.49
C ASP A 1088 19.08 -1.78 6.73
N PRO A 1089 18.67 -1.39 7.93
CA PRO A 1089 19.14 -2.03 9.15
C PRO A 1089 18.48 -3.40 9.36
N GLU A 1090 18.97 -4.18 10.33
CA GLU A 1090 18.43 -5.54 10.59
C GLU A 1090 17.21 -5.53 11.52
N HIS A 1091 17.07 -4.51 12.36
CA HIS A 1091 16.08 -4.50 13.44
C HIS A 1091 15.32 -3.16 13.53
N GLY A 1092 15.12 -2.52 12.39
CA GLY A 1092 14.35 -1.29 12.26
C GLY A 1092 14.16 -0.90 10.81
N ASP A 1093 13.38 0.16 10.60
CA ASP A 1093 13.18 0.82 9.33
C ASP A 1093 13.88 2.19 9.30
N VAL A 1094 14.28 2.62 8.11
CA VAL A 1094 14.84 3.95 7.89
C VAL A 1094 14.09 4.66 6.79
N PHE A 1095 13.60 5.87 7.10
CA PHE A 1095 12.80 6.68 6.19
C PHE A 1095 13.51 7.99 5.87
N GLN A 1096 13.69 8.30 4.59
CA GLN A 1096 14.26 9.58 4.19
C GLN A 1096 13.20 10.68 4.15
N GLN A 1097 13.47 11.77 4.84
CA GLN A 1097 12.56 12.89 4.99
C GLN A 1097 12.81 13.97 3.94
N ALA A 1098 11.80 14.81 3.66
CA ALA A 1098 11.87 15.85 2.63
C ALA A 1098 13.00 16.90 2.84
N ASP A 1099 13.50 17.05 4.07
CA ASP A 1099 14.62 17.95 4.39
C ASP A 1099 16.01 17.28 4.29
N GLY A 1100 16.07 16.00 3.89
CA GLY A 1100 17.30 15.21 3.74
C GLY A 1100 17.79 14.54 5.03
N SER A 1101 17.08 14.68 6.16
CA SER A 1101 17.33 13.86 7.34
C SER A 1101 16.69 12.47 7.21
N LEU A 1102 17.10 11.52 8.05
CA LEU A 1102 16.49 10.19 8.11
C LEU A 1102 15.71 10.03 9.42
N ILE A 1103 14.64 9.26 9.43
CA ILE A 1103 13.99 8.73 10.65
C ILE A 1103 14.36 7.26 10.76
N TYR A 1104 14.76 6.83 11.95
CA TYR A 1104 14.90 5.40 12.27
C TYR A 1104 13.78 4.99 13.22
N ARG A 1105 13.10 3.90 12.89
CA ARG A 1105 12.06 3.27 13.71
C ARG A 1105 12.54 1.86 14.08
N PRO A 1106 12.78 1.55 15.36
CA PRO A 1106 13.07 0.17 15.77
C PRO A 1106 11.90 -0.76 15.43
N ASN A 1107 12.20 -2.01 15.12
CA ASN A 1107 11.17 -3.05 15.07
C ASN A 1107 10.48 -3.16 16.45
N HIS A 1108 9.21 -3.58 16.43
CA HIS A 1108 8.41 -3.71 17.65
C HIS A 1108 9.14 -4.57 18.70
N ASP A 1109 9.23 -4.05 19.93
CA ASP A 1109 9.90 -4.63 21.10
C ASP A 1109 11.39 -4.98 20.95
N PHE A 1110 12.03 -4.51 19.88
CA PHE A 1110 13.46 -4.73 19.70
C PHE A 1110 14.27 -3.93 20.74
N THR A 1111 15.22 -4.62 21.39
CA THR A 1111 16.26 -3.99 22.20
C THR A 1111 17.62 -4.53 21.79
N GLY A 1112 18.61 -3.66 21.66
CA GLY A 1112 19.92 -4.09 21.18
C GLY A 1112 20.69 -3.04 20.42
N THR A 1113 21.60 -3.51 19.57
CA THR A 1113 22.36 -2.67 18.65
C THR A 1113 21.89 -2.98 17.25
N ASP A 1114 21.66 -1.93 16.49
CA ASP A 1114 21.31 -2.00 15.08
C ASP A 1114 22.24 -1.08 14.28
N SER A 1115 22.33 -1.27 12.98
CA SER A 1115 23.22 -0.47 12.14
C SER A 1115 22.83 -0.47 10.67
N PHE A 1116 23.09 0.66 10.02
CA PHE A 1116 23.01 0.77 8.58
C PHE A 1116 24.10 1.69 8.03
N VAL A 1117 24.27 1.71 6.70
CA VAL A 1117 25.22 2.59 6.00
C VAL A 1117 24.44 3.65 5.22
N TYR A 1118 24.88 4.90 5.24
CA TYR A 1118 24.41 5.95 4.33
C TYR A 1118 25.54 6.44 3.42
N TRP A 1119 25.19 7.08 2.30
CA TRP A 1119 26.17 7.75 1.44
C TRP A 1119 26.01 9.28 1.51
N ALA A 1120 27.06 9.97 1.96
CA ALA A 1120 27.20 11.40 1.79
C ALA A 1120 27.59 11.70 0.34
N ALA A 1121 26.76 12.49 -0.35
CA ALA A 1121 26.93 12.85 -1.75
C ALA A 1121 27.26 14.34 -1.92
N ASP A 1122 28.15 14.64 -2.86
CA ASP A 1122 28.38 16.01 -3.34
C ASP A 1122 27.73 16.28 -4.70
N ASP A 1123 27.63 17.55 -5.08
CA ASP A 1123 27.11 18.00 -6.37
C ASP A 1123 28.03 17.70 -7.58
N MET A 1124 29.05 16.85 -7.39
CA MET A 1124 30.00 16.40 -8.41
C MET A 1124 29.98 14.88 -8.61
N GLY A 1125 29.03 14.17 -7.99
CA GLY A 1125 28.81 12.72 -8.11
C GLY A 1125 29.85 11.89 -7.37
N ASN A 1126 30.40 12.40 -6.28
CA ASN A 1126 31.19 11.58 -5.36
C ASN A 1126 30.31 11.11 -4.20
N TYR A 1127 30.44 9.83 -3.87
CA TYR A 1127 29.72 9.16 -2.78
C TYR A 1127 30.72 8.66 -1.75
N THR A 1128 30.47 8.96 -0.48
CA THR A 1128 31.29 8.50 0.64
C THR A 1128 30.42 7.78 1.66
N PRO A 1129 30.60 6.46 1.88
CA PRO A 1129 29.79 5.73 2.85
C PRO A 1129 30.23 6.06 4.29
N ALA A 1130 29.27 6.07 5.21
CA ALA A 1130 29.48 6.06 6.66
C ALA A 1130 28.45 5.18 7.36
N GLU A 1131 28.88 4.55 8.46
CA GLU A 1131 28.04 3.65 9.26
C GLU A 1131 27.33 4.43 10.37
N VAL A 1132 26.04 4.15 10.57
CA VAL A 1132 25.25 4.60 11.70
C VAL A 1132 25.08 3.43 12.66
N THR A 1133 25.47 3.59 13.92
CA THR A 1133 25.18 2.61 14.97
C THR A 1133 24.07 3.12 15.88
N ILE A 1134 22.96 2.38 15.97
CA ILE A 1134 21.84 2.66 16.87
C ILE A 1134 21.92 1.74 18.08
N ASN A 1135 21.67 2.26 19.28
CA ASN A 1135 21.44 1.43 20.47
C ASN A 1135 20.02 1.66 20.96
N VAL A 1136 19.18 0.63 20.80
CA VAL A 1136 17.79 0.62 21.25
C VAL A 1136 17.74 0.09 22.67
N LEU A 1137 17.12 0.86 23.56
CA LEU A 1137 17.12 0.62 25.00
C LEU A 1137 15.69 0.49 25.53
N ASP A 1138 15.47 -0.51 26.39
CA ASP A 1138 14.32 -0.59 27.29
C ASP A 1138 14.61 0.31 28.51
N LEU A 1139 13.93 1.47 28.61
CA LEU A 1139 14.28 2.58 29.51
C LEU A 1139 13.33 2.79 30.70
#